data_AF-A0A1V9ZF48-F1
#
_entry.id   AF-A0A1V9ZF48-F1
#
_cell.length_a   1.000
_cell.length_b   1.000
_cell.length_c   1.000
_cell.angle_alpha   90.00
_cell.angle_beta   90.00
_cell.angle_gamma   90.00
#
_symmetry.space_group_name_H-M   'P 1'
#
loop_
_entity.id
_entity.type
_entity.pdbx_description
1 polymer ?
#
loop_
_entity_poly.entity_id
_entity_poly.type
_entity_poly.pdbx_seq_one_letter_code
_entity_poly.pdbx_strand_id
1 'polypeptide(L)'
;MIQWKEALHAAEEAYDVDAVINLLKNTNIFVVEEYKDMIEHVLVVVVPAWITTSVNESFGNLVPAIESFLSLEAAQARGNIQDLFTVLVDTASKRQLPNTSHEMAVRQLKIFLDNDGIGILYQSIGNQSNMSKKYSIESLVTRLCSLPDIVYNLQLKHTPKEIERQNYYSTLAQAFIDQTERTNCIDLAKVLLPKLVRVGQGKSIVKAWLSACTPPRKHYSWLESIPSTTYESLVIELFRQPRQRLLKSFTFIYLVLETKIQWSELLPKYVRMNAIFQHVVSNKLILHAKSPLPRYAIDNLVTLLVGDGDKIDTTIAKTAEPILSVLDTVIQRWSFGFASVTDALVVGTVAQFIEVSFARLPSLYSNAKNVLENMNWIGPLCKGVNDHLNQSLNASRQWGMHVAVALSKIISPESPIQCEESELPILETIDEDSIPDIRTLRIEKTNKINEEMDPDEIVDSDNEYLENIDAISEISLEAYDLSDDEENDTKAEKPMIYLLEALEGLQQDEDRDKSELALKSLPVIIRRHPYDIFDMARELCQALTRLDDSFQTPHFDTLRNESLTGLVLEAPKQSLPTLAAQVFDTEKIFQVKLDTLNVISSAVGQLKDKTLLGLYFYPLFGPLRSQVVEGSLHSLDHVLMAHIFRTLASVLEASGRHGPQTILMAKHFLELIWSQRMHEIPSVRRQVLYGLSRVILVLPTFAWKEEVARLNLESSLVPYLGQIQQWDPDDGCRSAAKLLLSSINSPAINLDDAMLIPVDAELVDINEEVEAIGCGYFHRRMVVILGLGNAADAVEILAIGYILAVYDDPITAWESSCLTAAVFAGMLFGGLLGGVMGDAYGRRPIVLINLAINSISALLSAAAPNIMWLIIFRTFAGVGVGGIVSCLFALCVEHLPPSAHGRYVTILCCFWMIGSIITAAAAWLMLGKTLGGEKILPTTWRHFAAFAGAPAGLSFVLTYFFVPESPRFLISKGNVDKATNILHSILKLHKETRRPRLKAQEYVKFDGPSTSSVYQRFMALWSTYSLRRISIFLFIVSFAMSFGSYGISTWITSLFKTIGLSNPYANAFLYAGANLPGNLFSFTMVDRLGGSRLLMLSLALSALSALLFALDREHKPGMVVFCACLFNACMTSSWNSFGVVSTNAYPLDVRIMGMSMVSCVGRLGAITAQFVNGYLMAPPPNIALLLATTATVLTIGAIAVKFVVGHLPVTSSTKSQIAH
;
A
#
# COMPACT_ATOMS: atom_id res chain seq x y z
N MET A 1 18.36 -15.02 -55.56
CA MET A 1 17.51 -13.87 -55.15
C MET A 1 17.07 -12.95 -56.30
N ILE A 2 17.93 -12.48 -57.21
CA ILE A 2 17.55 -11.47 -58.24
C ILE A 2 16.33 -11.91 -59.07
N GLN A 3 16.33 -13.12 -59.62
CA GLN A 3 15.18 -13.67 -60.37
C GLN A 3 13.91 -13.80 -59.53
N TRP A 4 14.02 -14.05 -58.22
CA TRP A 4 12.86 -14.11 -57.32
C TRP A 4 12.33 -12.72 -56.99
N LYS A 5 13.21 -11.74 -56.75
CA LYS A 5 12.84 -10.33 -56.56
C LYS A 5 12.24 -9.75 -57.83
N GLU A 6 12.81 -10.03 -59.00
CA GLU A 6 12.28 -9.60 -60.30
C GLU A 6 10.93 -10.27 -60.61
N ALA A 7 10.78 -11.58 -60.34
CA ALA A 7 9.49 -12.27 -60.51
C ALA A 7 8.42 -11.79 -59.52
N LEU A 8 8.81 -11.52 -58.27
CA LEU A 8 7.91 -10.96 -57.25
C LEU A 8 7.52 -9.52 -57.61
N HIS A 9 8.47 -8.68 -58.02
CA HIS A 9 8.23 -7.32 -58.45
C HIS A 9 7.39 -7.27 -59.75
N ALA A 10 7.60 -8.20 -60.68
CA ALA A 10 6.78 -8.32 -61.90
C ALA A 10 5.36 -8.79 -61.58
N ALA A 11 5.19 -9.71 -60.63
CA ALA A 11 3.87 -10.11 -60.13
C ALA A 11 3.19 -8.96 -59.37
N GLU A 12 3.98 -8.14 -58.67
CA GLU A 12 3.50 -6.95 -57.97
C GLU A 12 3.02 -5.86 -58.94
N GLU A 13 3.79 -5.55 -59.99
CA GLU A 13 3.40 -4.60 -61.04
C GLU A 13 2.17 -5.06 -61.84
N ALA A 14 2.01 -6.39 -62.02
CA ALA A 14 0.87 -6.98 -62.70
C ALA A 14 -0.40 -7.12 -61.82
N TYR A 15 -0.31 -6.79 -60.52
CA TYR A 15 -1.36 -7.02 -59.53
C TYR A 15 -1.85 -8.50 -59.46
N ASP A 16 -0.96 -9.47 -59.71
CA ASP A 16 -1.28 -10.91 -59.72
C ASP A 16 -1.09 -11.55 -58.32
N VAL A 17 -2.18 -11.64 -57.55
CA VAL A 17 -2.20 -12.21 -56.19
C VAL A 17 -1.78 -13.68 -56.17
N ASP A 18 -2.22 -14.47 -57.16
CA ASP A 18 -1.98 -15.92 -57.19
C ASP A 18 -0.52 -16.22 -57.52
N ALA A 19 0.12 -15.41 -58.37
CA ALA A 19 1.56 -15.48 -58.60
C ALA A 19 2.36 -15.15 -57.33
N VAL A 20 1.99 -14.11 -56.58
CA VAL A 20 2.63 -13.76 -55.29
C VAL A 20 2.47 -14.88 -54.26
N ILE A 21 1.27 -15.44 -54.11
CA ILE A 21 1.01 -16.56 -53.20
C ILE A 21 1.83 -17.80 -53.59
N ASN A 22 1.89 -18.13 -54.88
CA ASN A 22 2.69 -19.24 -55.38
C ASN A 22 4.18 -19.01 -55.16
N LEU A 23 4.67 -17.78 -55.32
CA LEU A 23 6.07 -17.42 -55.05
C LEU A 23 6.43 -17.52 -53.57
N LEU A 24 5.52 -17.16 -52.65
CA LEU A 24 5.71 -17.32 -51.21
C LEU A 24 5.69 -18.81 -50.80
N LYS A 25 4.77 -19.61 -51.37
CA LYS A 25 4.63 -21.05 -51.10
C LYS A 25 5.73 -21.92 -51.73
N ASN A 26 6.21 -21.59 -52.93
CA ASN A 26 7.25 -22.36 -53.66
C ASN A 26 8.69 -22.04 -53.23
N THR A 27 8.91 -21.42 -52.06
CA THR A 27 10.25 -21.02 -51.61
C THR A 27 11.14 -22.16 -51.07
N ASN A 28 10.77 -23.43 -51.27
CA ASN A 28 11.62 -24.60 -50.95
C ASN A 28 12.93 -24.68 -51.78
N ILE A 29 13.22 -23.68 -52.64
CA ILE A 29 14.30 -23.70 -53.63
C ILE A 29 15.46 -22.72 -53.28
N PHE A 30 15.32 -21.82 -52.29
CA PHE A 30 16.29 -20.74 -52.07
C PHE A 30 17.33 -20.99 -50.96
N VAL A 31 18.57 -20.56 -51.26
CA VAL A 31 19.82 -20.76 -50.49
C VAL A 31 19.78 -20.09 -49.12
N VAL A 32 20.40 -20.74 -48.13
CA VAL A 32 20.50 -20.36 -46.70
C VAL A 32 21.05 -18.95 -46.48
N GLU A 33 21.89 -18.39 -47.36
CA GLU A 33 22.61 -17.14 -47.06
C GLU A 33 21.82 -15.83 -47.26
N GLU A 34 20.67 -15.85 -47.94
CA GLU A 34 19.93 -14.63 -48.33
C GLU A 34 18.56 -14.48 -47.65
N TYR A 35 18.25 -15.33 -46.66
CA TYR A 35 16.92 -15.40 -46.02
C TYR A 35 16.54 -14.11 -45.29
N LYS A 36 17.50 -13.43 -44.68
CA LYS A 36 17.32 -12.16 -43.96
C LYS A 36 16.75 -11.07 -44.87
N ASP A 37 17.32 -10.90 -46.06
CA ASP A 37 16.92 -9.88 -47.03
C ASP A 37 15.53 -10.17 -47.62
N MET A 38 15.15 -11.44 -47.71
CA MET A 38 13.82 -11.84 -48.15
C MET A 38 12.75 -11.49 -47.09
N ILE A 39 13.01 -11.79 -45.81
CA ILE A 39 12.11 -11.43 -44.70
C ILE A 39 11.93 -9.90 -44.64
N GLU A 40 13.02 -9.15 -44.76
CA GLU A 40 12.96 -7.68 -44.73
C GLU A 40 12.14 -7.12 -45.91
N HIS A 41 12.31 -7.67 -47.11
CA HIS A 41 11.54 -7.25 -48.27
C HIS A 41 10.03 -7.57 -48.12
N VAL A 42 9.68 -8.75 -47.60
CA VAL A 42 8.27 -9.12 -47.37
C VAL A 42 7.61 -8.21 -46.33
N LEU A 43 8.29 -7.92 -45.21
CA LEU A 43 7.73 -7.10 -44.14
C LEU A 43 7.66 -5.60 -44.47
N VAL A 44 8.61 -5.08 -45.25
CA VAL A 44 8.72 -3.65 -45.56
C VAL A 44 8.00 -3.26 -46.85
N VAL A 45 7.94 -4.15 -47.85
CA VAL A 45 7.42 -3.84 -49.18
C VAL A 45 6.09 -4.54 -49.45
N VAL A 46 6.04 -5.87 -49.32
CA VAL A 46 4.84 -6.67 -49.65
C VAL A 46 3.68 -6.38 -48.69
N VAL A 47 3.95 -6.41 -47.38
CA VAL A 47 2.93 -6.22 -46.33
C VAL A 47 2.23 -4.87 -46.44
N PRO A 48 2.92 -3.72 -46.53
CA PRO A 48 2.25 -2.43 -46.69
C PRO A 48 1.47 -2.26 -48.00
N ALA A 49 2.01 -2.75 -49.13
CA ALA A 49 1.41 -2.52 -50.44
C ALA A 49 0.10 -3.31 -50.64
N TRP A 50 0.00 -4.52 -50.07
CA TRP A 50 -1.12 -5.43 -50.37
C TRP A 50 -2.16 -5.54 -49.25
N ILE A 51 -1.77 -5.29 -47.99
CA ILE A 51 -2.71 -5.36 -46.85
C ILE A 51 -3.49 -4.04 -46.67
N THR A 52 -3.00 -2.91 -47.21
CA THR A 52 -3.68 -1.61 -47.13
C THR A 52 -4.75 -1.39 -48.21
N THR A 53 -4.69 -2.11 -49.33
CA THR A 53 -5.67 -2.06 -50.42
C THR A 53 -6.83 -3.03 -50.17
N SER A 54 -7.59 -2.83 -49.09
CA SER A 54 -8.70 -3.70 -48.71
C SER A 54 -9.98 -3.42 -49.51
N VAL A 55 -10.17 -4.07 -50.68
CA VAL A 55 -11.48 -4.05 -51.38
C VAL A 55 -11.95 -5.40 -51.98
N ASN A 56 -11.11 -6.42 -52.22
CA ASN A 56 -11.58 -7.65 -52.90
C ASN A 56 -11.38 -8.96 -52.11
N GLU A 57 -12.35 -9.87 -52.21
CA GLU A 57 -12.37 -11.22 -51.59
C GLU A 57 -11.21 -12.14 -52.04
N SER A 58 -10.53 -11.82 -53.15
CA SER A 58 -9.37 -12.57 -53.66
C SER A 58 -8.11 -12.44 -52.80
N PHE A 59 -8.02 -11.45 -51.92
CA PHE A 59 -6.83 -11.20 -51.08
C PHE A 59 -6.79 -12.02 -49.78
N GLY A 60 -7.85 -12.78 -49.45
CA GLY A 60 -7.95 -13.55 -48.20
C GLY A 60 -6.87 -14.64 -48.03
N ASN A 61 -6.30 -15.15 -49.12
CA ASN A 61 -5.28 -16.22 -49.10
C ASN A 61 -3.83 -15.72 -48.98
N LEU A 62 -3.60 -14.40 -49.04
CA LEU A 62 -2.25 -13.81 -48.98
C LEU A 62 -1.67 -13.79 -47.56
N VAL A 63 -2.48 -13.42 -46.57
CA VAL A 63 -2.05 -13.38 -45.16
C VAL A 63 -1.57 -14.76 -44.68
N PRO A 64 -2.32 -15.86 -44.87
CA PRO A 64 -1.85 -17.20 -44.51
C PRO A 64 -0.54 -17.61 -45.21
N ALA A 65 -0.32 -17.17 -46.45
CA ALA A 65 0.92 -17.45 -47.19
C ALA A 65 2.12 -16.70 -46.61
N ILE A 66 1.94 -15.43 -46.20
CA ILE A 66 2.97 -14.64 -45.49
C ILE A 66 3.26 -15.25 -44.11
N GLU A 67 2.23 -15.66 -43.37
CA GLU A 67 2.41 -16.31 -42.06
C GLU A 67 3.15 -17.65 -42.17
N SER A 68 2.85 -18.44 -43.19
CA SER A 68 3.57 -19.68 -43.48
C SER A 68 5.05 -19.44 -43.80
N PHE A 69 5.36 -18.38 -44.57
CA PHE A 69 6.74 -18.01 -44.90
C PHE A 69 7.54 -17.52 -43.68
N LEU A 70 6.89 -16.79 -42.77
CA LEU A 70 7.51 -16.24 -41.54
C LEU A 70 7.48 -17.19 -40.35
N SER A 71 7.00 -18.42 -40.53
CA SER A 71 6.85 -19.42 -39.48
C SER A 71 8.19 -19.92 -38.92
N LEU A 72 8.17 -20.34 -37.66
CA LEU A 72 9.32 -20.95 -36.98
C LEU A 72 9.80 -22.21 -37.70
N GLU A 73 8.86 -23.04 -38.18
CA GLU A 73 9.14 -24.28 -38.92
C GLU A 73 9.90 -24.00 -40.23
N ALA A 74 9.49 -22.96 -40.97
CA ALA A 74 10.17 -22.54 -42.19
C ALA A 74 11.60 -22.03 -41.92
N ALA A 75 11.79 -21.25 -40.85
CA ALA A 75 13.12 -20.77 -40.47
C ALA A 75 14.02 -21.89 -39.93
N GLN A 76 13.46 -22.87 -39.21
CA GLN A 76 14.17 -24.02 -38.68
C GLN A 76 14.60 -25.00 -39.79
N ALA A 77 13.73 -25.28 -40.76
CA ALA A 77 14.08 -26.07 -41.95
C ALA A 77 15.24 -25.45 -42.77
N ARG A 78 15.43 -24.13 -42.64
CA ARG A 78 16.46 -23.35 -43.35
C ARG A 78 17.69 -23.03 -42.50
N GLY A 79 17.69 -23.34 -41.20
CA GLY A 79 18.81 -23.06 -40.28
C GLY A 79 19.00 -21.60 -39.86
N ASN A 80 18.06 -20.69 -40.16
CA ASN A 80 18.21 -19.23 -39.98
C ASN A 80 17.24 -18.64 -38.95
N ILE A 81 17.15 -19.28 -37.78
CA ILE A 81 16.25 -18.87 -36.70
C ILE A 81 16.70 -17.53 -36.08
N GLN A 82 18.02 -17.30 -36.01
CA GLN A 82 18.59 -16.05 -35.50
C GLN A 82 18.24 -14.84 -36.38
N ASP A 83 18.23 -15.04 -37.70
CA ASP A 83 17.90 -13.98 -38.67
C ASP A 83 16.41 -13.67 -38.66
N LEU A 84 15.54 -14.69 -38.56
CA LEU A 84 14.09 -14.48 -38.38
C LEU A 84 13.81 -13.62 -37.15
N PHE A 85 14.35 -14.00 -35.99
CA PHE A 85 14.14 -13.25 -34.75
C PHE A 85 14.70 -11.83 -34.86
N THR A 86 15.90 -11.66 -35.41
CA THR A 86 16.54 -10.35 -35.53
C THR A 86 15.74 -9.41 -36.42
N VAL A 87 15.28 -9.87 -37.59
CA VAL A 87 14.50 -9.02 -38.51
C VAL A 87 13.12 -8.69 -37.95
N LEU A 88 12.46 -9.62 -37.25
CA LEU A 88 11.18 -9.35 -36.60
C LEU A 88 11.31 -8.26 -35.51
N VAL A 89 12.35 -8.34 -34.67
CA VAL A 89 12.60 -7.33 -33.63
C VAL A 89 13.05 -5.99 -34.22
N ASP A 90 13.91 -5.99 -35.24
CA ASP A 90 14.36 -4.77 -35.89
C ASP A 90 13.21 -4.09 -36.65
N THR A 91 12.31 -4.86 -37.27
CA THR A 91 11.08 -4.34 -37.91
C THR A 91 10.12 -3.76 -36.88
N ALA A 92 9.97 -4.41 -35.72
CA ALA A 92 9.20 -3.85 -34.61
C ALA A 92 9.82 -2.53 -34.11
N SER A 93 11.15 -2.41 -34.08
CA SER A 93 11.86 -1.21 -33.55
C SER A 93 11.85 0.01 -34.50
N LYS A 94 11.74 -0.20 -35.82
CA LYS A 94 11.87 0.85 -36.86
C LYS A 94 10.64 1.78 -36.95
N ARG A 95 10.68 2.93 -36.27
CA ARG A 95 9.62 3.97 -36.28
C ARG A 95 9.15 4.50 -37.64
N GLN A 96 9.91 4.30 -38.71
CA GLN A 96 9.59 4.84 -40.05
C GLN A 96 8.70 3.92 -40.90
N LEU A 97 8.37 2.71 -40.41
CA LEU A 97 7.57 1.74 -41.15
C LEU A 97 6.05 1.95 -40.96
N PRO A 98 5.20 1.48 -41.89
CA PRO A 98 3.75 1.51 -41.75
C PRO A 98 3.26 0.69 -40.55
N ASN A 99 2.10 1.04 -39.97
CA ASN A 99 1.53 0.32 -38.83
C ASN A 99 1.26 -1.17 -39.14
N THR A 100 0.91 -1.50 -40.38
CA THR A 100 0.66 -2.88 -40.83
C THR A 100 1.89 -3.77 -40.74
N SER A 101 3.08 -3.25 -41.04
CA SER A 101 4.35 -3.98 -40.86
C SER A 101 4.66 -4.26 -39.39
N HIS A 102 4.39 -3.29 -38.51
CA HIS A 102 4.57 -3.45 -37.07
C HIS A 102 3.61 -4.49 -36.49
N GLU A 103 2.33 -4.44 -36.88
CA GLU A 103 1.32 -5.41 -36.45
C GLU A 103 1.65 -6.83 -36.92
N MET A 104 2.11 -6.98 -38.17
CA MET A 104 2.54 -8.28 -38.69
C MET A 104 3.78 -8.82 -37.95
N ALA A 105 4.78 -7.98 -37.69
CA ALA A 105 5.98 -8.37 -36.96
C ALA A 105 5.66 -8.81 -35.51
N VAL A 106 4.81 -8.07 -34.81
CA VAL A 106 4.38 -8.41 -33.43
C VAL A 106 3.53 -9.69 -33.42
N ARG A 107 2.67 -9.89 -34.43
CA ARG A 107 1.89 -11.13 -34.59
C ARG A 107 2.77 -12.36 -34.81
N GLN A 108 3.82 -12.25 -35.63
CA GLN A 108 4.79 -13.33 -35.83
C GLN A 108 5.69 -13.57 -34.61
N LEU A 109 6.08 -12.51 -33.88
CA LEU A 109 6.79 -12.66 -32.62
C LEU A 109 5.95 -13.40 -31.57
N LYS A 110 4.64 -13.19 -31.55
CA LYS A 110 3.74 -13.97 -30.69
C LYS A 110 3.77 -15.45 -31.06
N ILE A 111 3.56 -15.78 -32.33
CA ILE A 111 3.58 -17.16 -32.83
C ILE A 111 4.94 -17.84 -32.56
N PHE A 112 6.03 -17.07 -32.65
CA PHE A 112 7.37 -17.52 -32.30
C PHE A 112 7.49 -17.90 -30.82
N LEU A 113 6.90 -17.12 -29.91
CA LEU A 113 6.93 -17.39 -28.46
C LEU A 113 6.01 -18.56 -28.09
N ASP A 114 4.85 -18.68 -28.72
CA ASP A 114 3.88 -19.76 -28.47
C ASP A 114 4.46 -21.15 -28.84
N ASN A 115 5.36 -21.21 -29.83
CA ASN A 115 5.97 -22.44 -30.33
C ASN A 115 7.38 -22.75 -29.75
N ASP A 116 7.67 -22.31 -28.52
CA ASP A 116 8.99 -22.49 -27.86
C ASP A 116 10.20 -21.96 -28.67
N GLY A 117 10.00 -20.86 -29.40
CA GLY A 117 11.06 -20.27 -30.22
C GLY A 117 12.28 -19.81 -29.41
N ILE A 118 12.12 -19.44 -28.12
CA ILE A 118 13.25 -19.06 -27.24
C ILE A 118 14.14 -20.27 -26.91
N GLY A 119 13.56 -21.43 -26.57
CA GLY A 119 14.32 -22.64 -26.30
C GLY A 119 15.13 -23.08 -27.52
N ILE A 120 14.49 -23.08 -28.69
CA ILE A 120 15.13 -23.42 -29.97
C ILE A 120 16.22 -22.40 -30.34
N LEU A 121 16.02 -21.10 -30.05
CA LEU A 121 17.03 -20.06 -30.24
C LEU A 121 18.25 -20.30 -29.34
N TYR A 122 18.05 -20.65 -28.06
CA TYR A 122 19.14 -21.00 -27.14
C TYR A 122 19.88 -22.27 -27.57
N GLN A 123 19.18 -23.27 -28.10
CA GLN A 123 19.79 -24.47 -28.67
C GLN A 123 20.65 -24.15 -29.91
N SER A 124 20.16 -23.26 -30.78
CA SER A 124 20.92 -22.75 -31.94
C SER A 124 22.18 -22.01 -31.52
N ILE A 125 22.13 -21.22 -30.43
CA ILE A 125 23.29 -20.50 -29.89
C ILE A 125 24.28 -21.47 -29.24
N GLY A 126 23.81 -22.46 -28.49
CA GLY A 126 24.64 -23.46 -27.80
C GLY A 126 25.43 -24.38 -28.73
N ASN A 127 24.94 -24.62 -29.96
CA ASN A 127 25.60 -25.47 -30.95
C ASN A 127 26.70 -24.76 -31.77
N GLN A 128 26.89 -23.44 -31.61
CA GLN A 128 27.88 -22.66 -32.37
C GLN A 128 29.17 -22.42 -31.57
N SER A 129 30.23 -23.16 -31.88
CA SER A 129 31.49 -23.20 -31.12
C SER A 129 32.58 -22.18 -31.51
N ASN A 130 32.28 -21.13 -32.31
CA ASN A 130 33.30 -20.24 -32.87
C ASN A 130 33.36 -18.83 -32.23
N MET A 131 34.59 -18.41 -31.86
CA MET A 131 34.95 -17.13 -31.22
C MET A 131 34.57 -15.85 -31.99
N SER A 132 34.40 -15.88 -33.32
CA SER A 132 34.09 -14.69 -34.14
C SER A 132 32.67 -14.13 -33.91
N LYS A 133 31.80 -14.85 -33.20
CA LYS A 133 30.38 -14.51 -33.02
C LYS A 133 29.98 -14.04 -31.61
N LYS A 134 30.93 -13.81 -30.69
CA LYS A 134 30.63 -13.35 -29.31
C LYS A 134 29.85 -12.01 -29.29
N TYR A 135 30.19 -11.10 -30.20
CA TYR A 135 29.44 -9.84 -30.42
C TYR A 135 28.03 -10.08 -30.97
N SER A 136 27.82 -11.15 -31.75
CA SER A 136 26.49 -11.55 -32.24
C SER A 136 25.60 -12.04 -31.10
N ILE A 137 26.14 -12.87 -30.19
CA ILE A 137 25.42 -13.35 -28.99
C ILE A 137 25.07 -12.18 -28.08
N GLU A 138 26.00 -11.25 -27.85
CA GLU A 138 25.71 -10.07 -27.02
C GLU A 138 24.61 -9.19 -27.61
N SER A 139 24.62 -8.99 -28.93
CA SER A 139 23.59 -8.25 -29.67
C SER A 139 22.23 -8.95 -29.59
N LEU A 140 22.18 -10.26 -29.80
CA LEU A 140 20.97 -11.07 -29.68
C LEU A 140 20.40 -11.07 -28.26
N VAL A 141 21.24 -11.24 -27.23
CA VAL A 141 20.82 -11.17 -25.83
C VAL A 141 20.31 -9.77 -25.46
N THR A 142 20.91 -8.70 -26.00
CA THR A 142 20.36 -7.34 -25.82
C THR A 142 18.97 -7.23 -26.41
N ARG A 143 18.75 -7.74 -27.63
CA ARG A 143 17.42 -7.73 -28.28
C ARG A 143 16.40 -8.57 -27.50
N LEU A 144 16.78 -9.74 -27.00
CA LEU A 144 15.94 -10.57 -26.12
C LEU A 144 15.53 -9.81 -24.85
N CYS A 145 16.49 -9.25 -24.12
CA CYS A 145 16.19 -8.54 -22.88
C CYS A 145 15.39 -7.23 -23.08
N SER A 146 15.48 -6.60 -24.25
CA SER A 146 14.82 -5.32 -24.57
C SER A 146 13.50 -5.47 -25.35
N LEU A 147 13.13 -6.68 -25.77
CA LEU A 147 11.94 -6.93 -26.58
C LEU A 147 10.63 -6.36 -25.96
N PRO A 148 10.33 -6.59 -24.67
CA PRO A 148 9.14 -6.00 -24.05
C PRO A 148 9.14 -4.47 -24.07
N ASP A 149 10.33 -3.85 -23.93
CA ASP A 149 10.50 -2.40 -23.92
C ASP A 149 10.31 -1.80 -25.33
N ILE A 150 10.78 -2.49 -26.36
CA ILE A 150 10.60 -2.10 -27.76
C ILE A 150 9.12 -2.10 -28.12
N VAL A 151 8.39 -3.18 -27.80
CA VAL A 151 6.97 -3.31 -28.14
C VAL A 151 6.10 -2.35 -27.33
N TYR A 152 6.40 -2.13 -26.05
CA TYR A 152 5.67 -1.18 -25.20
C TYR A 152 5.78 0.27 -25.71
N ASN A 153 6.95 0.68 -26.21
CA ASN A 153 7.20 2.05 -26.66
C ASN A 153 6.45 2.43 -27.96
N LEU A 154 5.86 1.48 -28.67
CA LEU A 154 5.22 1.71 -29.98
C LEU A 154 3.70 1.96 -29.88
N GLN A 155 3.11 1.94 -28.68
CA GLN A 155 1.69 2.23 -28.44
C GLN A 155 0.71 1.44 -29.33
N LEU A 156 1.05 0.19 -29.68
CA LEU A 156 0.15 -0.68 -30.44
C LEU A 156 -1.10 -0.99 -29.59
N LYS A 157 -2.29 -0.87 -30.19
CA LYS A 157 -3.59 -1.04 -29.49
C LYS A 157 -3.78 -2.41 -28.83
N HIS A 158 -3.00 -3.42 -29.25
CA HIS A 158 -3.08 -4.80 -28.78
C HIS A 158 -1.69 -5.43 -28.64
N THR A 159 -1.05 -5.27 -27.49
CA THR A 159 0.18 -6.03 -27.17
C THR A 159 -0.19 -7.45 -26.73
N PRO A 160 0.40 -8.51 -27.32
CA PRO A 160 0.18 -9.89 -26.88
C PRO A 160 0.64 -10.12 -25.43
N LYS A 161 -0.10 -10.95 -24.67
CA LYS A 161 0.16 -11.24 -23.24
C LYS A 161 1.51 -11.92 -23.00
N GLU A 162 2.01 -12.63 -24.01
CA GLU A 162 3.25 -13.37 -24.00
C GLU A 162 4.48 -12.44 -24.06
N ILE A 163 4.31 -11.22 -24.61
CA ILE A 163 5.36 -10.20 -24.74
C ILE A 163 5.33 -9.19 -23.57
N GLU A 164 4.27 -9.22 -22.74
CA GLU A 164 4.19 -8.38 -21.54
C GLU A 164 5.35 -8.67 -20.58
N ARG A 165 5.92 -7.60 -19.99
CA ARG A 165 7.08 -7.68 -19.09
C ARG A 165 6.91 -8.71 -17.96
N GLN A 166 5.70 -8.94 -17.48
CA GLN A 166 5.45 -9.86 -16.36
C GLN A 166 5.63 -11.34 -16.74
N ASN A 167 5.27 -11.73 -17.98
CA ASN A 167 5.28 -13.11 -18.43
C ASN A 167 6.55 -13.44 -19.23
N TYR A 168 7.05 -12.50 -20.02
CA TYR A 168 8.18 -12.71 -20.92
C TYR A 168 9.47 -13.12 -20.18
N TYR A 169 9.82 -12.42 -19.08
CA TYR A 169 11.05 -12.74 -18.34
C TYR A 169 10.97 -14.06 -17.56
N SER A 170 9.78 -14.51 -17.17
CA SER A 170 9.62 -15.86 -16.59
C SER A 170 9.82 -16.95 -17.63
N THR A 171 9.26 -16.79 -18.84
CA THR A 171 9.45 -17.74 -19.95
C THR A 171 10.92 -17.77 -20.38
N LEU A 172 11.57 -16.61 -20.46
CA LEU A 172 12.98 -16.48 -20.80
C LEU A 172 13.90 -17.14 -19.75
N ALA A 173 13.58 -17.00 -18.46
CA ALA A 173 14.32 -17.63 -17.38
C ALA A 173 14.10 -19.15 -17.33
N GLN A 174 12.86 -19.61 -17.53
CA GLN A 174 12.53 -21.03 -17.57
C GLN A 174 13.21 -21.74 -18.75
N ALA A 175 13.11 -21.17 -19.96
CA ALA A 175 13.78 -21.70 -21.14
C ALA A 175 15.31 -21.75 -20.99
N PHE A 176 15.91 -20.81 -20.24
CA PHE A 176 17.33 -20.88 -19.93
C PHE A 176 17.66 -22.06 -19.00
N ILE A 177 16.90 -22.23 -17.91
CA ILE A 177 17.12 -23.33 -16.96
C ILE A 177 16.89 -24.69 -17.64
N ASP A 178 15.83 -24.84 -18.42
CA ASP A 178 15.52 -26.07 -19.16
C ASP A 178 16.62 -26.42 -20.19
N GLN A 179 17.24 -25.40 -20.80
CA GLN A 179 18.33 -25.59 -21.76
C GLN A 179 19.68 -25.88 -21.10
N THR A 180 19.92 -25.41 -19.86
CA THR A 180 21.09 -25.83 -19.06
C THR A 180 21.06 -27.32 -18.74
N GLU A 181 19.90 -27.97 -18.81
CA GLU A 181 19.79 -29.42 -18.66
C GLU A 181 20.23 -30.22 -19.91
N ARG A 182 20.26 -29.58 -21.09
CA ARG A 182 20.44 -30.25 -22.38
C ARG A 182 21.73 -29.85 -23.13
N THR A 183 22.38 -28.72 -22.77
CA THR A 183 23.58 -28.20 -23.47
C THR A 183 24.56 -27.44 -22.54
N ASN A 184 25.86 -27.41 -22.88
CA ASN A 184 26.91 -26.61 -22.20
C ASN A 184 26.73 -25.10 -22.45
N CYS A 185 25.78 -24.46 -21.77
CA CYS A 185 25.42 -23.04 -21.94
C CYS A 185 26.28 -22.02 -21.16
N ILE A 186 27.56 -22.32 -20.92
CA ILE A 186 28.44 -21.47 -20.08
C ILE A 186 28.60 -20.06 -20.68
N ASP A 187 28.78 -19.94 -21.99
CA ASP A 187 28.98 -18.64 -22.64
C ASP A 187 27.68 -17.82 -22.72
N LEU A 188 26.52 -18.47 -22.79
CA LEU A 188 25.22 -17.82 -22.69
C LEU A 188 24.99 -17.28 -21.27
N ALA A 189 25.31 -18.07 -20.24
CA ALA A 189 25.17 -17.69 -18.84
C ALA A 189 25.99 -16.42 -18.50
N LYS A 190 27.22 -16.33 -19.02
CA LYS A 190 28.12 -15.17 -18.83
C LYS A 190 27.56 -13.86 -19.36
N VAL A 191 26.73 -13.89 -20.40
CA VAL A 191 26.18 -12.67 -21.05
C VAL A 191 24.75 -12.39 -20.61
N LEU A 192 23.92 -13.43 -20.45
CA LEU A 192 22.50 -13.31 -20.13
C LEU A 192 22.27 -12.90 -18.67
N LEU A 193 22.91 -13.58 -17.72
CA LEU A 193 22.64 -13.39 -16.29
C LEU A 193 23.00 -11.97 -15.80
N PRO A 194 24.17 -11.39 -16.14
CA PRO A 194 24.46 -10.01 -15.76
C PRO A 194 23.47 -9.00 -16.36
N LYS A 195 22.99 -9.24 -17.59
CA LYS A 195 21.99 -8.37 -18.23
C LYS A 195 20.62 -8.47 -17.56
N LEU A 196 20.16 -9.68 -17.23
CA LEU A 196 18.89 -9.87 -16.50
C LEU A 196 18.93 -9.24 -15.11
N VAL A 197 20.06 -9.37 -14.39
CA VAL A 197 20.25 -8.72 -13.10
C VAL A 197 20.25 -7.19 -13.24
N ARG A 198 20.91 -6.63 -14.27
CA ARG A 198 20.88 -5.16 -14.54
C ARG A 198 19.50 -4.63 -14.90
N VAL A 199 18.67 -5.44 -15.57
CA VAL A 199 17.26 -5.11 -15.91
C VAL A 199 16.33 -5.30 -14.69
N GLY A 200 16.85 -5.77 -13.55
CA GLY A 200 16.08 -5.96 -12.30
C GLY A 200 15.26 -7.25 -12.27
N GLN A 201 15.54 -8.19 -13.17
CA GLN A 201 14.81 -9.46 -13.33
C GLN A 201 15.56 -10.66 -12.70
N GLY A 202 16.47 -10.40 -11.76
CA GLY A 202 17.16 -11.44 -10.97
C GLY A 202 16.20 -12.37 -10.19
N LYS A 203 15.01 -11.89 -9.85
CA LYS A 203 13.95 -12.68 -9.20
C LYS A 203 13.43 -13.82 -10.07
N SER A 204 13.26 -13.55 -11.36
CA SER A 204 12.67 -14.50 -12.32
C SER A 204 13.59 -15.69 -12.54
N ILE A 205 14.91 -15.46 -12.60
CA ILE A 205 15.91 -16.53 -12.70
C ILE A 205 16.01 -17.34 -11.40
N VAL A 206 15.98 -16.69 -10.23
CA VAL A 206 15.99 -17.38 -8.94
C VAL A 206 14.73 -18.24 -8.79
N LYS A 207 13.57 -17.73 -9.20
CA LYS A 207 12.30 -18.49 -9.16
C LYS A 207 12.34 -19.71 -10.08
N ALA A 208 12.85 -19.56 -11.30
CA ALA A 208 13.02 -20.68 -12.26
C ALA A 208 14.04 -21.72 -11.77
N TRP A 209 15.15 -21.26 -11.18
CA TRP A 209 16.15 -22.12 -10.57
C TRP A 209 15.57 -22.93 -9.40
N LEU A 210 14.81 -22.27 -8.52
CA LEU A 210 14.14 -22.90 -7.40
C LEU A 210 13.07 -23.91 -7.82
N SER A 211 12.35 -23.67 -8.93
CA SER A 211 11.37 -24.63 -9.45
C SER A 211 11.99 -25.87 -10.09
N ALA A 212 13.25 -25.81 -10.54
CA ALA A 212 13.97 -26.94 -11.12
C ALA A 212 14.73 -27.80 -10.08
N CYS A 213 14.87 -27.33 -8.85
CA CYS A 213 15.63 -28.00 -7.77
C CYS A 213 14.84 -29.14 -7.09
N THR A 214 14.81 -30.31 -7.71
CA THR A 214 14.47 -31.61 -7.07
C THR A 214 15.72 -32.52 -7.04
N PRO A 215 16.07 -33.21 -5.93
CA PRO A 215 17.35 -33.95 -5.86
C PRO A 215 17.24 -35.37 -6.45
N PRO A 216 18.37 -36.03 -6.83
CA PRO A 216 19.75 -35.52 -6.89
C PRO A 216 20.47 -35.81 -8.25
N ARG A 217 21.66 -35.19 -8.38
CA ARG A 217 22.72 -35.38 -9.41
C ARG A 217 22.75 -34.44 -10.61
N LYS A 218 22.93 -33.12 -10.42
CA LYS A 218 23.51 -32.28 -11.49
C LYS A 218 24.47 -31.24 -10.90
N HIS A 219 25.67 -31.16 -11.48
CA HIS A 219 26.66 -30.12 -11.17
C HIS A 219 26.26 -28.82 -11.85
N TYR A 220 25.96 -27.77 -11.07
CA TYR A 220 25.69 -26.42 -11.57
C TYR A 220 27.00 -25.68 -11.90
N SER A 221 27.76 -26.21 -12.86
CA SER A 221 29.07 -25.68 -13.27
C SER A 221 29.01 -24.24 -13.82
N TRP A 222 27.84 -23.78 -14.25
CA TRP A 222 27.67 -22.40 -14.71
C TRP A 222 27.81 -21.37 -13.58
N LEU A 223 27.50 -21.72 -12.31
CA LEU A 223 27.63 -20.81 -11.16
C LEU A 223 29.08 -20.37 -10.90
N GLU A 224 30.04 -21.27 -11.14
CA GLU A 224 31.48 -20.99 -10.98
C GLU A 224 32.01 -20.01 -12.04
N SER A 225 31.28 -19.81 -13.14
CA SER A 225 31.73 -19.05 -14.31
C SER A 225 31.18 -17.62 -14.40
N ILE A 226 30.33 -17.20 -13.44
CA ILE A 226 29.64 -15.90 -13.41
C ILE A 226 30.49 -14.86 -12.65
N PRO A 227 30.42 -13.55 -13.00
CA PRO A 227 31.02 -12.49 -12.20
C PRO A 227 30.51 -12.47 -10.75
N SER A 228 31.41 -12.27 -9.77
CA SER A 228 31.10 -12.26 -8.32
C SER A 228 29.93 -11.33 -7.95
N THR A 229 29.84 -10.16 -8.57
CA THR A 229 28.74 -9.19 -8.35
C THR A 229 27.37 -9.71 -8.77
N THR A 230 27.32 -10.50 -9.84
CA THR A 230 26.08 -11.12 -10.33
C THR A 230 25.71 -12.31 -9.43
N TYR A 231 26.70 -13.09 -8.99
CA TYR A 231 26.51 -14.16 -8.01
C TYR A 231 25.97 -13.63 -6.68
N GLU A 232 26.57 -12.57 -6.12
CA GLU A 232 26.11 -11.91 -4.89
C GLU A 232 24.66 -11.42 -4.99
N SER A 233 24.30 -10.79 -6.12
CA SER A 233 22.94 -10.31 -6.36
C SER A 233 21.93 -11.45 -6.41
N LEU A 234 22.30 -12.60 -7.00
CA LEU A 234 21.44 -13.79 -7.05
C LEU A 234 21.27 -14.43 -5.67
N VAL A 235 22.34 -14.50 -4.86
CA VAL A 235 22.28 -15.03 -3.49
C VAL A 235 21.43 -14.15 -2.59
N ILE A 236 21.58 -12.82 -2.66
CA ILE A 236 20.72 -11.89 -1.92
C ILE A 236 19.26 -12.07 -2.34
N GLU A 237 19.01 -12.19 -3.64
CA GLU A 237 17.66 -12.34 -4.17
C GLU A 237 17.04 -13.70 -3.81
N LEU A 238 17.86 -14.75 -3.63
CA LEU A 238 17.47 -16.04 -3.07
C LEU A 238 16.95 -15.89 -1.63
N PHE A 239 17.66 -15.14 -0.78
CA PHE A 239 17.23 -14.89 0.60
C PHE A 239 16.07 -13.90 0.71
N ARG A 240 15.83 -13.07 -0.32
CA ARG A 240 14.77 -12.06 -0.34
C ARG A 240 13.41 -12.60 -0.81
N GLN A 241 13.34 -13.81 -1.38
CA GLN A 241 12.08 -14.36 -1.90
C GLN A 241 11.07 -14.63 -0.77
N PRO A 242 9.89 -13.98 -0.78
CA PRO A 242 8.84 -14.21 0.20
C PRO A 242 7.94 -15.35 -0.29
N ARG A 243 8.32 -16.62 -0.11
CA ARG A 243 7.41 -17.76 -0.30
C ARG A 243 7.85 -19.02 0.45
N GLN A 244 6.92 -19.56 1.23
CA GLN A 244 7.10 -20.61 2.22
C GLN A 244 7.18 -22.05 1.70
N ARG A 245 7.35 -22.31 0.40
CA ARG A 245 7.46 -23.71 -0.11
C ARG A 245 8.89 -24.25 -0.21
N LEU A 246 9.91 -23.40 -0.06
CA LEU A 246 11.33 -23.78 0.03
C LEU A 246 11.95 -23.42 1.39
N LEU A 247 11.16 -23.41 2.46
CA LEU A 247 11.69 -23.86 3.76
C LEU A 247 11.85 -25.39 3.81
N LYS A 248 11.42 -26.10 2.75
CA LYS A 248 12.12 -27.27 2.21
C LYS A 248 13.39 -26.86 1.42
N SER A 249 14.11 -25.87 1.92
CA SER A 249 15.53 -26.02 2.20
C SER A 249 15.83 -27.29 3.01
N PHE A 250 15.21 -28.45 2.78
CA PHE A 250 15.95 -29.69 2.91
C PHE A 250 17.20 -29.51 2.03
N THR A 251 17.14 -28.97 0.83
CA THR A 251 18.36 -28.76 0.02
C THR A 251 19.38 -27.73 0.53
N PHE A 252 19.08 -26.85 1.50
CA PHE A 252 20.09 -25.99 2.14
C PHE A 252 20.40 -26.46 3.57
N ILE A 253 19.40 -26.92 4.33
CA ILE A 253 19.57 -27.52 5.66
C ILE A 253 20.29 -28.88 5.55
N TYR A 254 19.95 -29.74 4.60
CA TYR A 254 20.65 -30.99 4.24
C TYR A 254 22.05 -30.70 3.64
N LEU A 255 22.19 -29.67 2.80
CA LEU A 255 23.49 -29.28 2.26
C LEU A 255 24.41 -28.65 3.33
N VAL A 256 23.85 -28.03 4.38
CA VAL A 256 24.61 -27.47 5.52
C VAL A 256 24.80 -28.50 6.65
N LEU A 257 23.84 -29.42 6.88
CA LEU A 257 23.84 -30.39 7.99
C LEU A 257 24.42 -31.77 7.64
N GLU A 258 24.42 -32.19 6.37
CA GLU A 258 24.83 -33.54 5.96
C GLU A 258 26.20 -33.55 5.26
N THR A 259 26.65 -32.44 4.68
CA THR A 259 27.99 -32.36 4.09
C THR A 259 29.03 -32.20 5.19
N LYS A 260 30.06 -33.05 5.23
CA LYS A 260 31.31 -32.86 6.01
C LYS A 260 32.17 -31.67 5.51
N ILE A 261 31.56 -30.70 4.82
CA ILE A 261 32.24 -29.55 4.23
C ILE A 261 32.31 -28.45 5.30
N GLN A 262 33.49 -27.88 5.51
CA GLN A 262 33.69 -26.75 6.42
C GLN A 262 33.09 -25.48 5.81
N TRP A 263 31.81 -25.22 6.10
CA TRP A 263 31.08 -24.02 5.68
C TRP A 263 31.65 -22.71 6.25
N SER A 264 32.56 -22.79 7.23
CA SER A 264 33.27 -21.64 7.80
C SER A 264 34.13 -20.89 6.78
N GLU A 265 34.66 -21.57 5.75
CA GLU A 265 35.51 -20.96 4.72
C GLU A 265 34.72 -20.26 3.58
N LEU A 266 33.45 -20.66 3.36
CA LEU A 266 32.64 -20.22 2.20
C LEU A 266 31.73 -19.02 2.50
N LEU A 267 31.43 -18.74 3.77
CA LEU A 267 30.51 -17.69 4.19
C LEU A 267 31.26 -16.43 4.68
N PRO A 268 31.19 -15.32 3.92
CA PRO A 268 31.85 -14.08 4.31
C PRO A 268 31.37 -13.56 5.69
N LYS A 269 32.27 -12.89 6.42
CA LYS A 269 31.97 -12.30 7.75
C LYS A 269 30.72 -11.41 7.75
N TYR A 270 30.47 -10.68 6.66
CA TYR A 270 29.28 -9.82 6.54
C TYR A 270 27.95 -10.58 6.56
N VAL A 271 27.91 -11.82 6.05
CA VAL A 271 26.69 -12.64 6.05
C VAL A 271 26.37 -13.14 7.46
N ARG A 272 27.40 -13.54 8.21
CA ARG A 272 27.28 -13.94 9.62
C ARG A 272 26.83 -12.77 10.50
N MET A 273 27.19 -11.54 10.14
CA MET A 273 26.74 -10.31 10.81
C MET A 273 25.34 -9.84 10.38
N ASN A 274 24.72 -10.49 9.39
CA ASN A 274 23.38 -10.12 8.96
C ASN A 274 22.34 -10.51 10.01
N ALA A 275 21.58 -9.53 10.51
CA ALA A 275 20.53 -9.74 11.50
C ALA A 275 19.45 -10.74 11.04
N ILE A 276 19.17 -10.81 9.74
CA ILE A 276 18.20 -11.77 9.17
C ILE A 276 18.74 -13.19 9.32
N PHE A 277 20.03 -13.40 9.03
CA PHE A 277 20.67 -14.70 9.18
C PHE A 277 20.67 -15.15 10.65
N GLN A 278 21.09 -14.27 11.56
CA GLN A 278 21.08 -14.54 13.00
C GLN A 278 19.68 -14.84 13.54
N HIS A 279 18.66 -14.11 13.06
CA HIS A 279 17.26 -14.33 13.42
C HIS A 279 16.73 -15.70 12.94
N VAL A 280 17.15 -16.15 11.75
CA VAL A 280 16.77 -17.47 11.23
C VAL A 280 17.44 -18.58 12.05
N VAL A 281 18.72 -18.44 12.38
CA VAL A 281 19.43 -19.42 13.22
C VAL A 281 18.79 -19.51 14.61
N SER A 282 18.57 -18.38 15.29
CA SER A 282 17.99 -18.38 16.64
C SER A 282 16.55 -18.87 16.67
N ASN A 283 15.66 -18.29 15.86
CA ASN A 283 14.23 -18.58 15.96
C ASN A 283 13.80 -19.82 15.19
N LYS A 284 14.39 -20.13 14.04
CA LYS A 284 13.92 -21.23 13.20
C LYS A 284 14.71 -22.53 13.39
N LEU A 285 16.02 -22.46 13.64
CA LEU A 285 16.84 -23.66 13.81
C LEU A 285 16.95 -24.12 15.27
N ILE A 286 17.06 -23.20 16.23
CA ILE A 286 17.27 -23.55 17.64
C ILE A 286 15.92 -23.58 18.40
N LEU A 287 15.16 -22.47 18.38
CA LEU A 287 13.94 -22.34 19.21
C LEU A 287 12.70 -23.04 18.64
N HIS A 288 12.63 -23.27 17.32
CA HIS A 288 11.50 -23.91 16.65
C HIS A 288 11.92 -25.15 15.84
N ALA A 289 12.96 -25.86 16.30
CA ALA A 289 13.38 -27.12 15.71
C ALA A 289 12.22 -28.14 15.73
N LYS A 290 11.82 -28.67 14.58
CA LYS A 290 10.76 -29.70 14.48
C LYS A 290 11.22 -31.09 14.93
N SER A 291 12.53 -31.33 14.96
CA SER A 291 13.18 -32.56 15.43
C SER A 291 14.38 -32.18 16.30
N PRO A 292 14.75 -32.99 17.31
CA PRO A 292 15.94 -32.73 18.10
C PRO A 292 17.17 -32.70 17.18
N LEU A 293 17.95 -31.62 17.26
CA LEU A 293 19.21 -31.55 16.51
C LEU A 293 20.24 -32.45 17.21
N PRO A 294 20.95 -33.30 16.46
CA PRO A 294 22.02 -34.09 17.04
C PRO A 294 23.18 -33.19 17.47
N ARG A 295 23.93 -33.61 18.49
CA ARG A 295 25.00 -32.80 19.10
C ARG A 295 26.04 -32.30 18.09
N TYR A 296 26.37 -33.08 17.05
CA TYR A 296 27.30 -32.67 15.99
C TYR A 296 26.77 -31.50 15.13
N ALA A 297 25.46 -31.44 14.89
CA ALA A 297 24.84 -30.34 14.13
C ALA A 297 24.87 -29.04 14.95
N ILE A 298 24.65 -29.15 16.26
CA ILE A 298 24.77 -28.04 17.20
C ILE A 298 26.22 -27.55 17.26
N ASP A 299 27.20 -28.44 17.30
CA ASP A 299 28.63 -28.08 17.30
C ASP A 299 29.05 -27.38 15.99
N ASN A 300 28.55 -27.83 14.83
CA ASN A 300 28.76 -27.16 13.54
C ASN A 300 28.13 -25.76 13.49
N LEU A 301 26.91 -25.59 14.04
CA LEU A 301 26.24 -24.30 14.12
C LEU A 301 26.99 -23.32 15.03
N VAL A 302 27.45 -23.79 16.20
CA VAL A 302 28.28 -22.98 17.11
C VAL A 302 29.59 -22.59 16.43
N THR A 303 30.25 -23.53 15.76
CA THR A 303 31.49 -23.27 15.00
C THR A 303 31.28 -22.25 13.88
N LEU A 304 30.15 -22.32 13.16
CA LEU A 304 29.80 -21.36 12.11
C LEU A 304 29.54 -19.94 12.65
N LEU A 305 28.95 -19.83 13.85
CA LEU A 305 28.69 -18.56 14.52
C LEU A 305 29.97 -17.93 15.12
N VAL A 306 30.93 -18.76 15.53
CA VAL A 306 32.23 -18.33 16.07
C VAL A 306 33.18 -17.92 14.95
N GLY A 307 33.32 -18.72 13.89
CA GLY A 307 34.28 -18.50 12.81
C GLY A 307 35.74 -18.79 13.17
N ASP A 308 36.64 -18.73 12.18
CA ASP A 308 38.09 -18.85 12.41
C ASP A 308 38.68 -17.51 12.89
N GLY A 309 39.20 -17.48 14.13
CA GLY A 309 40.32 -16.60 14.49
C GLY A 309 40.20 -15.70 15.73
N ASP A 310 41.18 -15.90 16.63
CA ASP A 310 41.76 -15.06 17.70
C ASP A 310 40.98 -14.74 18.99
N LYS A 311 41.68 -14.84 20.13
CA LYS A 311 41.21 -14.44 21.47
C LYS A 311 40.82 -12.97 21.46
N ILE A 312 39.59 -12.67 21.88
CA ILE A 312 39.01 -11.34 21.75
C ILE A 312 39.09 -10.63 23.11
N ASP A 313 39.71 -9.44 23.14
CA ASP A 313 39.84 -8.62 24.34
C ASP A 313 38.48 -8.07 24.81
N THR A 314 38.21 -8.23 26.11
CA THR A 314 36.90 -8.07 26.77
C THR A 314 36.38 -6.63 26.89
N THR A 315 37.05 -5.64 26.28
CA THR A 315 36.71 -4.21 26.43
C THR A 315 35.73 -3.66 25.39
N ILE A 316 35.40 -4.41 24.33
CA ILE A 316 34.49 -3.96 23.24
C ILE A 316 33.29 -4.90 23.07
N ALA A 317 32.79 -5.49 24.15
CA ALA A 317 31.61 -6.35 24.12
C ALA A 317 30.30 -5.53 24.25
N LYS A 318 29.98 -4.74 23.22
CA LYS A 318 28.59 -4.34 22.94
C LYS A 318 28.25 -4.70 21.50
N THR A 319 27.54 -5.83 21.36
CA THR A 319 26.70 -6.21 20.21
C THR A 319 27.37 -6.42 18.84
N ALA A 320 28.62 -6.89 18.77
CA ALA A 320 29.30 -7.09 17.47
C ALA A 320 29.53 -8.56 17.06
N GLU A 321 29.23 -9.54 17.91
CA GLU A 321 29.50 -10.95 17.59
C GLU A 321 28.23 -11.79 17.34
N PRO A 322 28.18 -12.57 16.25
CA PRO A 322 27.01 -13.37 15.89
C PRO A 322 26.59 -14.36 16.98
N ILE A 323 27.55 -15.01 17.66
CA ILE A 323 27.27 -15.97 18.73
C ILE A 323 26.58 -15.31 19.93
N LEU A 324 27.02 -14.12 20.36
CA LEU A 324 26.43 -13.42 21.49
C LEU A 324 24.99 -12.95 21.18
N SER A 325 24.72 -12.51 19.96
CA SER A 325 23.36 -12.11 19.55
C SER A 325 22.39 -13.29 19.47
N VAL A 326 22.85 -14.44 19.00
CA VAL A 326 22.04 -15.67 18.93
C VAL A 326 21.79 -16.20 20.35
N LEU A 327 22.84 -16.25 21.19
CA LEU A 327 22.72 -16.67 22.60
C LEU A 327 21.77 -15.78 23.40
N ASP A 328 21.83 -14.46 23.24
CA ASP A 328 20.93 -13.55 23.95
C ASP A 328 19.46 -13.87 23.63
N THR A 329 19.14 -14.09 22.35
CA THR A 329 17.78 -14.46 21.94
C THR A 329 17.34 -15.80 22.53
N VAL A 330 18.23 -16.79 22.54
CA VAL A 330 17.96 -18.15 23.04
C VAL A 330 17.78 -18.15 24.57
N ILE A 331 18.65 -17.46 25.31
CA ILE A 331 18.63 -17.36 26.78
C ILE A 331 17.40 -16.59 27.26
N GLN A 332 17.05 -15.48 26.60
CA GLN A 332 15.84 -14.75 26.94
C GLN A 332 14.61 -15.68 26.81
N ARG A 333 14.56 -16.52 25.77
CA ARG A 333 13.45 -17.45 25.57
C ARG A 333 13.44 -18.62 26.55
N TRP A 334 14.61 -19.12 26.97
CA TRP A 334 14.75 -20.12 28.03
C TRP A 334 14.07 -19.70 29.34
N SER A 335 14.04 -18.40 29.65
CA SER A 335 13.47 -17.86 30.91
C SER A 335 11.93 -17.72 30.96
N PHE A 336 11.21 -18.00 29.85
CA PHE A 336 9.75 -17.79 29.75
C PHE A 336 8.90 -19.06 29.89
N GLY A 337 9.52 -20.22 30.15
CA GLY A 337 8.83 -21.49 30.40
C GLY A 337 8.16 -22.09 29.15
N PHE A 338 8.41 -23.38 28.89
CA PHE A 338 7.72 -24.14 27.85
C PHE A 338 6.52 -24.89 28.46
N ALA A 339 5.38 -24.93 27.76
CA ALA A 339 4.08 -25.25 28.35
C ALA A 339 3.52 -26.64 27.99
N SER A 340 4.16 -27.42 27.12
CA SER A 340 3.63 -28.70 26.61
C SER A 340 4.65 -29.84 26.62
N VAL A 341 4.18 -31.10 26.60
CA VAL A 341 5.04 -32.32 26.53
C VAL A 341 5.85 -32.37 25.23
N THR A 342 5.31 -31.85 24.12
CA THR A 342 6.03 -31.67 22.84
C THR A 342 7.19 -30.69 22.93
N ASP A 343 7.18 -29.80 23.92
CA ASP A 343 8.31 -28.88 24.14
C ASP A 343 9.51 -29.57 24.80
N ALA A 344 9.37 -30.74 25.42
CA ALA A 344 10.47 -31.42 26.12
C ALA A 344 11.64 -31.81 25.19
N LEU A 345 11.36 -32.11 23.91
CA LEU A 345 12.38 -32.42 22.90
C LEU A 345 13.09 -31.15 22.38
N VAL A 346 12.36 -30.05 22.26
CA VAL A 346 12.91 -28.73 21.87
C VAL A 346 13.76 -28.16 23.01
N VAL A 347 13.33 -28.36 24.26
CA VAL A 347 14.10 -28.04 25.48
C VAL A 347 15.46 -28.73 25.45
N GLY A 348 15.56 -29.96 24.96
CA GLY A 348 16.84 -30.66 24.79
C GLY A 348 17.78 -29.97 23.78
N THR A 349 17.27 -29.55 22.63
CA THR A 349 18.09 -28.83 21.62
C THR A 349 18.57 -27.48 22.13
N VAL A 350 17.70 -26.75 22.84
CA VAL A 350 18.03 -25.45 23.44
C VAL A 350 19.05 -25.62 24.57
N ALA A 351 18.85 -26.59 25.46
CA ALA A 351 19.77 -26.88 26.55
C ALA A 351 21.15 -27.32 26.04
N GLN A 352 21.20 -28.19 25.03
CA GLN A 352 22.46 -28.61 24.38
C GLN A 352 23.16 -27.45 23.67
N PHE A 353 22.42 -26.56 22.99
CA PHE A 353 23.02 -25.37 22.37
C PHE A 353 23.63 -24.44 23.43
N ILE A 354 22.95 -24.22 24.56
CA ILE A 354 23.48 -23.44 25.68
C ILE A 354 24.72 -24.12 26.28
N GLU A 355 24.67 -25.43 26.52
CA GLU A 355 25.80 -26.22 27.07
C GLU A 355 27.05 -26.14 26.17
N VAL A 356 26.91 -26.42 24.87
CA VAL A 356 28.03 -26.40 23.91
C VAL A 356 28.59 -24.98 23.74
N SER A 357 27.71 -23.98 23.70
CA SER A 357 28.13 -22.58 23.62
C SER A 357 28.89 -22.13 24.87
N PHE A 358 28.44 -22.56 26.07
CA PHE A 358 29.09 -22.25 27.35
C PHE A 358 30.41 -23.01 27.54
N ALA A 359 30.55 -24.21 26.98
CA ALA A 359 31.82 -24.93 26.94
C ALA A 359 32.88 -24.21 26.06
N ARG A 360 32.45 -23.53 24.98
CA ARG A 360 33.36 -22.79 24.08
C ARG A 360 33.67 -21.36 24.54
N LEU A 361 32.80 -20.73 25.31
CA LEU A 361 32.93 -19.35 25.78
C LEU A 361 34.27 -19.04 26.51
N PRO A 362 34.77 -19.88 27.44
CA PRO A 362 36.05 -19.67 28.14
C PRO A 362 37.28 -19.75 27.22
N SER A 363 37.17 -20.42 26.07
CA SER A 363 38.25 -20.48 25.07
C SER A 363 38.33 -19.22 24.21
N LEU A 364 37.22 -18.49 24.08
CA LEU A 364 37.07 -17.29 23.24
C LEU A 364 37.35 -16.00 24.00
N TYR A 365 36.97 -15.93 25.29
CA TYR A 365 37.10 -14.74 26.14
C TYR A 365 37.95 -15.02 27.38
N SER A 366 38.86 -14.10 27.72
CA SER A 366 39.76 -14.22 28.87
C SER A 366 39.05 -14.27 30.23
N ASN A 367 37.86 -13.68 30.35
CA ASN A 367 37.01 -13.77 31.54
C ASN A 367 35.54 -13.95 31.12
N ALA A 368 35.11 -15.20 30.96
CA ALA A 368 33.75 -15.55 30.57
C ALA A 368 32.69 -15.09 31.59
N LYS A 369 33.05 -14.97 32.88
CA LYS A 369 32.15 -14.46 33.93
C LYS A 369 31.74 -13.00 33.67
N ASN A 370 32.67 -12.16 33.24
CA ASN A 370 32.38 -10.76 32.88
C ASN A 370 31.40 -10.66 31.70
N VAL A 371 31.39 -11.63 30.77
CA VAL A 371 30.46 -11.64 29.63
C VAL A 371 29.02 -11.89 30.12
N LEU A 372 28.85 -12.84 31.05
CA LEU A 372 27.54 -13.13 31.66
C LEU A 372 26.99 -11.93 32.45
N GLU A 373 27.85 -11.23 33.18
CA GLU A 373 27.49 -10.03 33.96
C GLU A 373 27.14 -8.85 33.04
N ASN A 374 27.96 -8.57 32.02
CA ASN A 374 27.72 -7.45 31.10
C ASN A 374 26.44 -7.60 30.27
N MET A 375 26.06 -8.85 29.94
CA MET A 375 24.85 -9.15 29.16
C MET A 375 23.61 -9.41 30.04
N ASN A 376 23.74 -9.35 31.38
CA ASN A 376 22.66 -9.64 32.34
C ASN A 376 22.02 -11.05 32.18
N TRP A 377 22.78 -12.06 31.77
CA TRP A 377 22.24 -13.40 31.49
C TRP A 377 21.99 -14.26 32.74
N ILE A 378 22.60 -13.91 33.88
CA ILE A 378 22.53 -14.71 35.11
C ILE A 378 21.07 -14.84 35.61
N GLY A 379 20.33 -13.72 35.67
CA GLY A 379 18.93 -13.72 36.13
C GLY A 379 18.01 -14.60 35.26
N PRO A 380 17.97 -14.39 33.93
CA PRO A 380 17.17 -15.23 33.01
C PRO A 380 17.55 -16.71 33.05
N LEU A 381 18.84 -17.05 33.13
CA LEU A 381 19.31 -18.44 33.20
C LEU A 381 18.88 -19.13 34.49
N CYS A 382 19.10 -18.49 35.65
CA CYS A 382 18.70 -19.04 36.94
C CYS A 382 17.18 -19.23 37.03
N LYS A 383 16.41 -18.27 36.52
CA LYS A 383 14.95 -18.40 36.45
C LYS A 383 14.53 -19.59 35.59
N GLY A 384 15.07 -19.72 34.38
CA GLY A 384 14.75 -20.84 33.50
C GLY A 384 15.16 -22.19 34.09
N VAL A 385 16.34 -22.28 34.72
CA VAL A 385 16.78 -23.50 35.43
C VAL A 385 15.80 -23.86 36.54
N ASN A 386 15.39 -22.90 37.37
CA ASN A 386 14.40 -23.12 38.43
C ASN A 386 13.05 -23.58 37.86
N ASP A 387 12.56 -22.92 36.81
CA ASP A 387 11.30 -23.26 36.18
C ASP A 387 11.32 -24.68 35.58
N HIS A 388 12.44 -25.10 34.98
CA HIS A 388 12.62 -26.45 34.41
C HIS A 388 12.81 -27.55 35.46
N LEU A 389 13.49 -27.26 36.58
CA LEU A 389 13.62 -28.19 37.72
C LEU A 389 12.27 -28.43 38.43
N ASN A 390 11.35 -27.47 38.37
CA ASN A 390 10.02 -27.56 38.98
C ASN A 390 8.97 -28.24 38.08
N GLN A 391 9.33 -28.72 36.88
CA GLN A 391 8.40 -29.42 36.00
C GLN A 391 8.24 -30.91 36.35
N SER A 392 7.05 -31.46 36.10
CA SER A 392 6.71 -32.87 36.40
C SER A 392 7.50 -33.88 35.57
N LEU A 393 7.90 -33.55 34.34
CA LEU A 393 8.65 -34.42 33.43
C LEU A 393 10.12 -34.59 33.85
N ASN A 394 10.59 -35.83 33.99
CA ASN A 394 11.97 -36.13 34.39
C ASN A 394 13.00 -35.60 33.36
N ALA A 395 12.72 -35.76 32.06
CA ALA A 395 13.60 -35.28 30.99
C ALA A 395 13.82 -33.75 31.02
N SER A 396 12.79 -32.96 31.35
CA SER A 396 12.94 -31.50 31.46
C SER A 396 13.77 -31.11 32.70
N ARG A 397 13.59 -31.82 33.82
CA ARG A 397 14.40 -31.62 35.03
C ARG A 397 15.88 -31.91 34.76
N GLN A 398 16.16 -32.98 34.01
CA GLN A 398 17.51 -33.33 33.58
C GLN A 398 18.14 -32.24 32.70
N TRP A 399 17.45 -31.75 31.67
CA TRP A 399 17.96 -30.64 30.85
C TRP A 399 18.15 -29.34 31.64
N GLY A 400 17.27 -29.06 32.61
CA GLY A 400 17.46 -27.98 33.58
C GLY A 400 18.75 -28.13 34.39
N MET A 401 19.06 -29.36 34.82
CA MET A 401 20.32 -29.68 35.52
C MET A 401 21.55 -29.55 34.61
N HIS A 402 21.48 -29.96 33.34
CA HIS A 402 22.57 -29.77 32.37
C HIS A 402 22.97 -28.29 32.22
N VAL A 403 21.98 -27.40 32.08
CA VAL A 403 22.22 -25.96 32.00
C VAL A 403 22.74 -25.41 33.33
N ALA A 404 22.27 -25.92 34.47
CA ALA A 404 22.76 -25.54 35.80
C ALA A 404 24.25 -25.90 36.01
N VAL A 405 24.66 -27.10 35.60
CA VAL A 405 26.05 -27.56 35.68
C VAL A 405 26.94 -26.77 34.71
N ALA A 406 26.49 -26.51 33.48
CA ALA A 406 27.22 -25.67 32.53
C ALA A 406 27.42 -24.24 33.06
N LEU A 407 26.40 -23.67 33.71
CA LEU A 407 26.47 -22.36 34.34
C LEU A 407 27.41 -22.34 35.56
N SER A 408 27.37 -23.37 36.43
CA SER A 408 28.20 -23.43 37.63
C SER A 408 29.69 -23.47 37.29
N LYS A 409 30.06 -24.16 36.20
CA LYS A 409 31.44 -24.24 35.70
C LYS A 409 32.02 -22.85 35.31
N ILE A 410 31.17 -21.89 34.93
CA ILE A 410 31.59 -20.52 34.59
C ILE A 410 31.58 -19.60 35.82
N ILE A 411 30.57 -19.71 36.70
CA ILE A 411 30.40 -18.79 37.85
C ILE A 411 31.33 -19.14 39.02
N SER A 412 31.48 -20.44 39.33
CA SER A 412 32.21 -20.97 40.49
C SER A 412 33.08 -22.18 40.09
N PRO A 413 34.21 -21.97 39.39
CA PRO A 413 35.06 -23.06 38.92
C PRO A 413 35.76 -23.86 40.04
N GLU A 414 35.85 -23.30 41.25
CA GLU A 414 36.49 -23.95 42.42
C GLU A 414 35.61 -25.02 43.10
N SER A 415 34.28 -24.97 42.90
CA SER A 415 33.32 -25.93 43.48
C SER A 415 32.09 -26.12 42.57
N PRO A 416 32.26 -26.69 41.35
CA PRO A 416 31.14 -26.92 40.44
C PRO A 416 30.16 -27.94 41.02
N ILE A 417 28.87 -27.82 40.64
CA ILE A 417 27.83 -28.78 41.01
C ILE A 417 28.19 -30.13 40.37
N GLN A 418 28.34 -31.18 41.19
CA GLN A 418 28.60 -32.55 40.73
C GLN A 418 27.29 -33.32 40.67
N CYS A 419 27.01 -33.96 39.53
CA CYS A 419 25.85 -34.83 39.32
C CYS A 419 26.38 -36.20 38.85
N GLU A 420 25.89 -37.30 39.44
CA GLU A 420 26.32 -38.66 39.08
C GLU A 420 25.90 -38.99 37.63
N GLU A 421 26.84 -39.46 36.81
CA GLU A 421 26.66 -39.65 35.35
C GLU A 421 25.69 -40.79 34.97
N SER A 422 25.27 -41.64 35.92
CA SER A 422 24.54 -42.88 35.64
C SER A 422 23.02 -42.77 35.47
N GLU A 423 22.42 -41.59 35.61
CA GLU A 423 20.96 -41.38 35.46
C GLU A 423 20.56 -40.49 34.27
N LEU A 424 21.46 -40.25 33.30
CA LEU A 424 21.19 -39.38 32.15
C LEU A 424 20.99 -40.18 30.85
N PRO A 425 19.96 -39.88 30.03
CA PRO A 425 19.74 -40.58 28.76
C PRO A 425 20.83 -40.17 27.76
N ILE A 426 21.71 -41.11 27.46
CA ILE A 426 22.68 -40.99 26.37
C ILE A 426 21.89 -41.09 25.05
N LEU A 427 21.77 -39.98 24.32
CA LEU A 427 21.24 -39.94 22.95
C LEU A 427 22.31 -40.35 21.92
N GLU A 428 23.08 -41.38 22.24
CA GLU A 428 23.95 -42.09 21.30
C GLU A 428 23.27 -43.43 21.00
N THR A 429 23.03 -43.70 19.72
CA THR A 429 22.34 -44.89 19.17
C THR A 429 20.81 -44.86 19.18
N ILE A 430 20.24 -44.09 18.24
CA ILE A 430 19.06 -44.59 17.52
C ILE A 430 19.62 -45.16 16.22
N ASP A 431 19.72 -46.50 16.16
CA ASP A 431 20.01 -47.20 14.90
C ASP A 431 18.93 -46.83 13.89
N GLU A 432 19.36 -46.36 12.71
CA GLU A 432 18.50 -45.93 11.60
C GLU A 432 17.52 -47.03 11.13
N ASP A 433 17.75 -48.29 11.49
CA ASP A 433 16.91 -49.45 11.15
C ASP A 433 15.84 -49.82 12.20
N SER A 434 15.76 -49.09 13.34
CA SER A 434 14.88 -49.44 14.46
C SER A 434 13.70 -48.49 14.71
N ILE A 435 13.42 -47.58 13.76
CA ILE A 435 12.20 -46.76 13.79
C ILE A 435 11.07 -47.59 13.17
N PRO A 436 10.08 -48.10 13.93
CA PRO A 436 8.93 -48.75 13.33
C PRO A 436 8.15 -47.69 12.56
N ASP A 437 7.91 -47.97 11.28
CA ASP A 437 7.12 -47.13 10.38
C ASP A 437 5.77 -46.79 11.05
N ILE A 438 5.48 -45.50 11.25
CA ILE A 438 4.31 -44.99 12.00
C ILE A 438 2.96 -45.47 11.39
N ARG A 439 3.02 -46.09 10.20
CA ARG A 439 1.90 -46.77 9.53
C ARG A 439 1.49 -48.12 10.14
N THR A 440 2.34 -48.85 10.86
CA THR A 440 1.98 -50.19 11.39
C THR A 440 1.36 -50.16 12.79
N LEU A 441 1.77 -49.23 13.67
CA LEU A 441 1.17 -49.09 15.01
C LEU A 441 -0.28 -48.56 15.00
N ARG A 442 -0.70 -47.90 13.90
CA ARG A 442 -2.07 -47.44 13.73
C ARG A 442 -3.03 -48.53 13.25
N ILE A 443 -2.52 -49.65 12.72
CA ILE A 443 -3.34 -50.75 12.15
C ILE A 443 -3.66 -51.85 13.18
N GLU A 444 -2.81 -52.07 14.20
CA GLU A 444 -3.11 -53.08 15.24
C GLU A 444 -4.06 -52.61 16.35
N LYS A 445 -4.17 -51.30 16.60
CA LYS A 445 -5.10 -50.77 17.61
C LYS A 445 -6.54 -50.57 17.10
N THR A 446 -6.75 -50.42 15.79
CA THR A 446 -8.09 -50.28 15.20
C THR A 446 -8.82 -51.60 15.01
N ASN A 447 -8.10 -52.73 14.93
CA ASN A 447 -8.72 -54.04 14.72
C ASN A 447 -9.16 -54.77 16.01
N LYS A 448 -8.95 -54.19 17.20
CA LYS A 448 -9.27 -54.83 18.49
C LYS A 448 -10.35 -54.13 19.34
N ILE A 449 -10.98 -53.07 18.84
CA ILE A 449 -11.99 -52.29 19.60
C ILE A 449 -13.39 -52.36 18.94
N ASN A 450 -13.57 -53.18 17.90
CA ASN A 450 -14.87 -53.36 17.23
C ASN A 450 -15.67 -54.58 17.69
N GLU A 451 -15.31 -55.23 18.80
CA GLU A 451 -16.16 -56.27 19.39
C GLU A 451 -16.43 -55.92 20.86
N GLU A 452 -17.72 -55.99 21.22
CA GLU A 452 -18.29 -55.98 22.57
C GLU A 452 -18.59 -54.59 23.18
N MET A 453 -19.72 -54.06 22.75
CA MET A 453 -20.59 -53.20 23.56
C MET A 453 -21.72 -54.09 24.09
N ASP A 454 -21.86 -54.23 25.41
CA ASP A 454 -23.14 -54.64 26.03
C ASP A 454 -23.46 -53.67 27.17
N PRO A 455 -24.63 -53.00 27.16
CA PRO A 455 -24.94 -51.90 28.08
C PRO A 455 -25.97 -52.34 29.11
N ASP A 456 -25.57 -52.89 30.26
CA ASP A 456 -26.39 -53.01 31.49
C ASP A 456 -25.52 -53.54 32.66
N GLU A 457 -25.90 -53.26 33.91
CA GLU A 457 -25.27 -53.60 35.22
C GLU A 457 -24.29 -52.53 35.78
N ILE A 458 -24.70 -51.50 36.56
CA ILE A 458 -25.41 -51.46 37.87
C ILE A 458 -24.57 -52.14 38.98
N VAL A 459 -23.71 -51.41 39.72
CA VAL A 459 -23.97 -50.71 41.01
C VAL A 459 -23.34 -51.45 42.21
N ASP A 460 -22.86 -50.63 43.13
CA ASP A 460 -22.63 -50.84 44.57
C ASP A 460 -21.50 -51.72 45.11
N SER A 461 -20.64 -51.02 45.86
CA SER A 461 -20.25 -51.33 47.26
C SER A 461 -19.36 -52.56 47.46
N ASP A 462 -18.47 -52.66 48.43
CA ASP A 462 -17.93 -51.76 49.43
C ASP A 462 -16.81 -52.57 50.10
N ASN A 463 -15.81 -51.85 50.59
CA ASN A 463 -15.12 -52.06 51.87
C ASN A 463 -14.32 -53.33 52.22
N GLU A 464 -13.13 -52.98 52.71
CA GLU A 464 -12.46 -53.48 53.93
C GLU A 464 -11.88 -54.90 53.93
N TYR A 465 -10.56 -54.98 54.14
CA TYR A 465 -9.92 -55.26 55.44
C TYR A 465 -8.38 -55.19 55.19
N LEU A 466 -7.69 -54.11 55.58
CA LEU A 466 -7.06 -53.88 56.89
C LEU A 466 -6.01 -54.94 57.28
N GLU A 467 -4.72 -54.56 57.27
CA GLU A 467 -3.83 -54.48 58.44
C GLU A 467 -2.34 -54.56 58.06
N ASN A 468 -1.61 -53.47 58.32
CA ASN A 468 -0.27 -53.40 58.97
C ASN A 468 0.33 -52.00 58.71
N ILE A 469 -0.01 -51.01 59.55
CA ILE A 469 0.62 -50.63 60.83
C ILE A 469 1.73 -49.58 60.63
N ASP A 470 1.33 -48.35 60.93
CA ASP A 470 1.90 -47.34 61.83
C ASP A 470 3.33 -46.81 61.70
N ALA A 471 3.36 -45.46 61.73
CA ALA A 471 4.41 -44.55 62.16
C ALA A 471 5.68 -44.53 61.28
N ILE A 472 6.03 -43.41 60.61
CA ILE A 472 6.38 -42.11 61.20
C ILE A 472 6.23 -41.01 60.13
N SER A 473 5.40 -40.00 60.44
CA SER A 473 5.45 -38.54 60.16
C SER A 473 6.04 -38.03 58.81
N GLU A 474 5.49 -37.06 58.09
CA GLU A 474 4.52 -36.02 58.42
C GLU A 474 4.26 -35.18 57.14
N ILE A 475 3.20 -34.38 57.19
CA ILE A 475 2.86 -33.26 56.27
C ILE A 475 2.16 -33.71 54.97
N SER A 476 0.85 -33.99 54.99
CA SER A 476 -0.28 -33.05 55.19
C SER A 476 -0.42 -32.06 54.02
N LEU A 477 -1.60 -31.65 53.58
CA LEU A 477 -2.95 -31.84 54.07
C LEU A 477 -3.82 -31.54 52.84
N GLU A 478 -4.68 -32.49 52.51
CA GLU A 478 -6.06 -32.29 52.08
C GLU A 478 -6.54 -30.87 51.75
N ALA A 479 -7.05 -30.78 50.52
CA ALA A 479 -8.49 -30.72 50.25
C ALA A 479 -9.16 -29.35 50.02
N TYR A 480 -10.39 -29.53 49.52
CA TYR A 480 -11.51 -28.62 49.41
C TYR A 480 -11.48 -27.70 48.18
N ASP A 481 -12.29 -27.95 47.15
CA ASP A 481 -13.76 -27.95 47.07
C ASP A 481 -14.31 -26.55 46.81
N LEU A 482 -15.48 -26.56 46.18
CA LEU A 482 -16.43 -25.49 45.90
C LEU A 482 -16.34 -24.89 44.49
N SER A 483 -17.34 -25.31 43.71
CA SER A 483 -18.15 -24.46 42.84
C SER A 483 -18.24 -23.02 43.34
N ASP A 484 -17.86 -22.06 42.49
CA ASP A 484 -18.67 -20.92 42.05
C ASP A 484 -17.77 -19.89 41.32
N ASP A 485 -18.17 -19.52 40.11
CA ASP A 485 -17.96 -18.26 39.39
C ASP A 485 -16.55 -17.64 39.14
N GLU A 486 -16.25 -17.49 37.83
CA GLU A 486 -15.51 -16.42 37.11
C GLU A 486 -14.02 -16.14 37.52
N GLU A 487 -13.00 -16.03 36.64
CA GLU A 487 -12.87 -15.36 35.34
C GLU A 487 -11.74 -15.97 34.46
N ASN A 488 -11.91 -15.81 33.15
CA ASN A 488 -10.97 -16.08 32.04
C ASN A 488 -9.60 -15.36 32.15
N ASP A 489 -8.53 -15.98 31.62
CA ASP A 489 -7.85 -15.41 30.45
C ASP A 489 -6.87 -16.38 29.74
N THR A 490 -7.06 -16.45 28.42
CA THR A 490 -6.56 -17.45 27.45
C THR A 490 -5.15 -17.20 26.90
N LYS A 491 -4.33 -18.25 26.74
CA LYS A 491 -3.15 -18.27 25.85
C LYS A 491 -3.61 -18.22 24.39
N ALA A 492 -3.37 -17.10 23.70
CA ALA A 492 -3.71 -16.95 22.29
C ALA A 492 -2.76 -17.74 21.36
N GLU A 493 -3.29 -18.74 20.66
CA GLU A 493 -2.58 -19.46 19.58
C GLU A 493 -2.36 -18.57 18.35
N LYS A 494 -1.27 -18.82 17.60
CA LYS A 494 -0.85 -17.97 16.47
C LYS A 494 -1.69 -18.25 15.21
N PRO A 495 -2.18 -17.23 14.48
CA PRO A 495 -3.01 -17.42 13.29
C PRO A 495 -2.22 -17.98 12.08
N MET A 496 -2.89 -18.80 11.25
CA MET A 496 -2.32 -19.32 10.00
C MET A 496 -2.08 -18.20 8.98
N ILE A 497 -1.06 -18.35 8.13
CA ILE A 497 -0.60 -17.29 7.21
C ILE A 497 -0.83 -17.65 5.73
N TYR A 498 -0.92 -18.94 5.38
CA TYR A 498 -0.98 -19.41 3.99
C TYR A 498 -2.30 -20.11 3.65
N LEU A 499 -2.79 -19.88 2.42
CA LEU A 499 -4.00 -20.53 1.92
C LEU A 499 -3.88 -22.06 1.85
N LEU A 500 -2.71 -22.60 1.50
CA LEU A 500 -2.50 -24.05 1.48
C LEU A 500 -2.55 -24.65 2.89
N GLU A 501 -1.94 -23.99 3.86
CA GLU A 501 -1.96 -24.43 5.27
C GLU A 501 -3.38 -24.40 5.84
N ALA A 502 -4.15 -23.37 5.49
CA ALA A 502 -5.57 -23.31 5.83
C ALA A 502 -6.38 -24.39 5.10
N LEU A 503 -6.10 -24.70 3.82
CA LEU A 503 -6.77 -25.77 3.07
C LEU A 503 -6.47 -27.16 3.67
N GLU A 504 -5.20 -27.45 3.99
CA GLU A 504 -4.78 -28.68 4.64
C GLU A 504 -5.42 -28.81 6.03
N GLY A 505 -5.50 -27.71 6.78
CA GLY A 505 -6.19 -27.66 8.07
C GLY A 505 -7.70 -27.91 7.97
N LEU A 506 -8.35 -27.46 6.89
CA LEU A 506 -9.77 -27.72 6.63
C LEU A 506 -10.06 -29.13 6.10
N GLN A 507 -9.05 -29.88 5.66
CA GLN A 507 -9.16 -31.26 5.15
C GLN A 507 -8.80 -32.31 6.22
N GLN A 508 -8.32 -31.89 7.40
CA GLN A 508 -7.95 -32.79 8.49
C GLN A 508 -9.12 -32.99 9.45
N ASP A 509 -9.93 -34.02 9.20
CA ASP A 509 -11.14 -34.31 9.99
C ASP A 509 -10.87 -34.74 11.45
N GLU A 510 -9.62 -35.03 11.83
CA GLU A 510 -9.27 -35.58 13.16
C GLU A 510 -8.80 -34.51 14.17
N ASP A 511 -8.48 -33.28 13.75
CA ASP A 511 -7.80 -32.28 14.60
C ASP A 511 -8.65 -31.00 14.78
N ARG A 512 -9.36 -30.92 15.92
CA ARG A 512 -10.30 -29.82 16.26
C ARG A 512 -9.63 -28.45 16.22
N ASP A 513 -8.48 -28.32 16.88
CA ASP A 513 -7.83 -27.01 17.08
C ASP A 513 -7.29 -26.46 15.76
N LYS A 514 -6.77 -27.33 14.88
CA LYS A 514 -6.31 -26.92 13.54
C LYS A 514 -7.45 -26.55 12.60
N SER A 515 -8.55 -27.29 12.61
CA SER A 515 -9.73 -26.99 11.79
C SER A 515 -10.35 -25.64 12.20
N GLU A 516 -10.46 -25.39 13.51
CA GLU A 516 -10.98 -24.14 14.05
C GLU A 516 -10.03 -22.95 13.76
N LEU A 517 -8.73 -23.14 13.94
CA LEU A 517 -7.73 -22.11 13.64
C LEU A 517 -7.65 -21.81 12.14
N ALA A 518 -7.78 -22.81 11.28
CA ALA A 518 -7.83 -22.64 9.82
C ALA A 518 -9.04 -21.79 9.42
N LEU A 519 -10.22 -22.13 9.95
CA LEU A 519 -11.46 -21.41 9.66
C LEU A 519 -11.41 -19.96 10.18
N LYS A 520 -10.83 -19.71 11.37
CA LYS A 520 -10.64 -18.34 11.91
C LYS A 520 -9.64 -17.51 11.11
N SER A 521 -8.60 -18.15 10.57
CA SER A 521 -7.52 -17.45 9.87
C SER A 521 -7.84 -17.17 8.39
N LEU A 522 -8.66 -18.01 7.76
CA LEU A 522 -8.92 -17.99 6.32
C LEU A 522 -9.52 -16.66 5.79
N PRO A 523 -10.51 -16.00 6.44
CA PRO A 523 -11.02 -14.71 5.98
C PRO A 523 -9.93 -13.63 5.91
N VAL A 524 -9.02 -13.63 6.89
CA VAL A 524 -7.91 -12.67 6.96
C VAL A 524 -6.87 -12.94 5.87
N ILE A 525 -6.59 -14.21 5.59
CA ILE A 525 -5.66 -14.61 4.52
C ILE A 525 -6.23 -14.19 3.16
N ILE A 526 -7.51 -14.44 2.90
CA ILE A 526 -8.17 -14.06 1.64
C ILE A 526 -8.15 -12.55 1.43
N ARG A 527 -8.47 -11.75 2.47
CA ARG A 527 -8.43 -10.27 2.41
C ARG A 527 -7.04 -9.69 2.10
N ARG A 528 -5.96 -10.46 2.23
CA ARG A 528 -4.61 -10.04 1.86
C ARG A 528 -4.30 -10.22 0.37
N HIS A 529 -5.27 -10.66 -0.44
CA HIS A 529 -5.15 -10.86 -1.88
C HIS A 529 -3.93 -11.71 -2.28
N PRO A 530 -3.77 -12.94 -1.76
CA PRO A 530 -2.63 -13.78 -2.10
C PRO A 530 -2.70 -14.22 -3.56
N TYR A 531 -1.57 -14.12 -4.28
CA TYR A 531 -1.48 -14.46 -5.71
C TYR A 531 -1.98 -15.88 -6.07
N ASP A 532 -1.90 -16.83 -5.13
CA ASP A 532 -2.24 -18.24 -5.34
C ASP A 532 -3.76 -18.51 -5.22
N ILE A 533 -4.57 -17.50 -4.91
CA ILE A 533 -6.02 -17.64 -4.70
C ILE A 533 -6.76 -18.10 -5.97
N PHE A 534 -6.32 -17.66 -7.16
CA PHE A 534 -6.99 -17.99 -8.42
C PHE A 534 -6.88 -19.48 -8.78
N ASP A 535 -5.80 -20.13 -8.36
CA ASP A 535 -5.55 -21.55 -8.64
C ASP A 535 -6.26 -22.44 -7.60
N MET A 536 -6.27 -22.02 -6.32
CA MET A 536 -6.85 -22.80 -5.21
C MET A 536 -8.30 -22.47 -4.88
N ALA A 537 -8.90 -21.43 -5.50
CA ALA A 537 -10.27 -20.99 -5.19
C ALA A 537 -11.31 -22.10 -5.35
N ARG A 538 -11.17 -22.94 -6.38
CA ARG A 538 -12.10 -24.07 -6.61
C ARG A 538 -12.00 -25.10 -5.48
N GLU A 539 -10.79 -25.50 -5.11
CA GLU A 539 -10.54 -26.50 -4.05
C GLU A 539 -10.97 -25.98 -2.68
N LEU A 540 -10.68 -24.72 -2.36
CA LEU A 540 -11.12 -24.05 -1.13
C LEU A 540 -12.64 -23.94 -1.04
N CYS A 541 -13.33 -23.57 -2.14
CA CYS A 541 -14.78 -23.59 -2.17
C CYS A 541 -15.33 -25.01 -1.92
N GLN A 542 -14.76 -26.02 -2.56
CA GLN A 542 -15.19 -27.42 -2.35
C GLN A 542 -14.96 -27.89 -0.92
N ALA A 543 -13.82 -27.56 -0.31
CA ALA A 543 -13.52 -27.89 1.09
C ALA A 543 -14.50 -27.20 2.04
N LEU A 544 -14.68 -25.89 1.91
CA LEU A 544 -15.59 -25.11 2.76
C LEU A 544 -17.05 -25.53 2.64
N THR A 545 -17.49 -26.02 1.47
CA THR A 545 -18.89 -26.49 1.30
C THR A 545 -19.12 -27.92 1.78
N ARG A 546 -18.04 -28.69 2.02
CA ARG A 546 -18.11 -30.04 2.59
C ARG A 546 -17.85 -30.06 4.09
N LEU A 547 -17.47 -28.92 4.65
CA LEU A 547 -17.13 -28.77 6.06
C LEU A 547 -18.41 -28.75 6.91
N ASP A 548 -18.58 -29.75 7.75
CA ASP A 548 -19.65 -29.84 8.74
C ASP A 548 -19.14 -29.38 10.12
N ASP A 549 -20.01 -28.79 10.95
CA ASP A 549 -19.65 -28.33 12.30
C ASP A 549 -19.61 -29.51 13.30
N SER A 550 -18.67 -30.43 13.10
CA SER A 550 -18.46 -31.58 13.99
C SER A 550 -17.94 -31.17 15.37
N PHE A 551 -17.36 -29.97 15.51
CA PHE A 551 -16.63 -29.53 16.70
C PHE A 551 -17.29 -28.38 17.49
N GLN A 552 -18.49 -27.94 17.11
CA GLN A 552 -19.23 -26.82 17.72
C GLN A 552 -18.39 -25.55 17.82
N THR A 553 -17.73 -25.18 16.71
CA THR A 553 -16.84 -24.02 16.69
C THR A 553 -17.66 -22.72 16.84
N PRO A 554 -17.27 -21.80 17.74
CA PRO A 554 -17.98 -20.53 17.90
C PRO A 554 -17.95 -19.74 16.59
N HIS A 555 -19.11 -19.28 16.13
CA HIS A 555 -19.26 -18.52 14.89
C HIS A 555 -18.88 -19.28 13.61
N PHE A 556 -18.98 -20.62 13.61
CA PHE A 556 -18.64 -21.48 12.48
C PHE A 556 -19.29 -21.02 11.16
N ASP A 557 -20.62 -20.91 11.12
CA ASP A 557 -21.35 -20.52 9.91
C ASP A 557 -20.96 -19.13 9.41
N THR A 558 -20.74 -18.18 10.31
CA THR A 558 -20.30 -16.82 9.95
C THR A 558 -18.89 -16.81 9.39
N LEU A 559 -17.94 -17.56 9.97
CA LEU A 559 -16.56 -17.63 9.47
C LEU A 559 -16.46 -18.38 8.13
N ARG A 560 -17.24 -19.46 7.97
CA ARG A 560 -17.39 -20.18 6.70
C ARG A 560 -17.94 -19.25 5.62
N ASN A 561 -19.03 -18.55 5.91
CA ASN A 561 -19.68 -17.66 4.96
C ASN A 561 -18.83 -16.43 4.61
N GLU A 562 -18.08 -15.86 5.58
CA GLU A 562 -17.11 -14.78 5.31
C GLU A 562 -15.96 -15.25 4.41
N SER A 563 -15.45 -16.47 4.63
CA SER A 563 -14.42 -17.07 3.79
C SER A 563 -14.92 -17.30 2.36
N LEU A 564 -16.10 -17.90 2.20
CA LEU A 564 -16.73 -18.11 0.90
C LEU A 564 -17.04 -16.78 0.19
N THR A 565 -17.52 -15.77 0.92
CA THR A 565 -17.77 -14.42 0.38
C THR A 565 -16.48 -13.78 -0.12
N GLY A 566 -15.39 -13.90 0.65
CA GLY A 566 -14.06 -13.45 0.24
C GLY A 566 -13.56 -14.15 -1.03
N LEU A 567 -13.71 -15.48 -1.13
CA LEU A 567 -13.32 -16.23 -2.33
C LEU A 567 -14.11 -15.83 -3.59
N VAL A 568 -15.40 -15.53 -3.40
CA VAL A 568 -16.27 -15.08 -4.49
C VAL A 568 -15.93 -13.66 -4.95
N LEU A 569 -15.51 -12.77 -4.04
CA LEU A 569 -15.07 -11.42 -4.40
C LEU A 569 -13.72 -11.42 -5.14
N GLU A 570 -12.78 -12.26 -4.73
CA GLU A 570 -11.42 -12.28 -5.27
C GLU A 570 -11.29 -13.10 -6.56
N ALA A 571 -11.95 -14.25 -6.66
CA ALA A 571 -11.82 -15.18 -7.78
C ALA A 571 -13.20 -15.63 -8.34
N PRO A 572 -14.06 -14.70 -8.79
CA PRO A 572 -15.45 -15.00 -9.18
C PRO A 572 -15.58 -16.00 -10.33
N LYS A 573 -14.63 -16.01 -11.28
CA LYS A 573 -14.68 -16.91 -12.45
C LYS A 573 -14.51 -18.39 -12.06
N GLN A 574 -13.79 -18.68 -10.98
CA GLN A 574 -13.50 -20.03 -10.53
C GLN A 574 -14.48 -20.51 -9.43
N SER A 575 -14.88 -19.62 -8.53
CA SER A 575 -15.73 -19.93 -7.38
C SER A 575 -17.23 -19.98 -7.73
N LEU A 576 -17.75 -19.01 -8.49
CA LEU A 576 -19.19 -18.90 -8.78
C LEU A 576 -19.77 -20.11 -9.53
N PRO A 577 -19.13 -20.67 -10.58
CA PRO A 577 -19.67 -21.85 -11.24
C PRO A 577 -19.79 -23.06 -10.31
N THR A 578 -18.83 -23.19 -9.38
CA THR A 578 -18.78 -24.29 -8.41
C THR A 578 -19.91 -24.17 -7.38
N LEU A 579 -20.14 -22.97 -6.86
CA LEU A 579 -21.22 -22.69 -5.91
C LEU A 579 -22.61 -22.74 -6.59
N ALA A 580 -22.74 -22.19 -7.80
CA ALA A 580 -24.00 -22.23 -8.55
C ALA A 580 -24.44 -23.67 -8.87
N ALA A 581 -23.50 -24.55 -9.21
CA ALA A 581 -23.79 -25.97 -9.45
C ALA A 581 -24.40 -26.66 -8.21
N GLN A 582 -23.94 -26.31 -7.00
CA GLN A 582 -24.45 -26.88 -5.75
C GLN A 582 -25.89 -26.45 -5.42
N VAL A 583 -26.30 -25.24 -5.85
CA VAL A 583 -27.68 -24.76 -5.63
C VAL A 583 -28.68 -25.66 -6.36
N PHE A 584 -28.33 -26.15 -7.55
CA PHE A 584 -29.20 -27.00 -8.37
C PHE A 584 -28.96 -28.51 -8.18
N ASP A 585 -28.04 -28.90 -7.30
CA ASP A 585 -27.72 -30.31 -7.01
C ASP A 585 -28.84 -30.95 -6.16
N THR A 586 -29.43 -32.05 -6.64
CA THR A 586 -30.52 -32.75 -5.95
C THR A 586 -30.08 -33.45 -4.66
N GLU A 587 -28.79 -33.76 -4.50
CA GLU A 587 -28.28 -34.52 -3.34
C GLU A 587 -27.98 -33.62 -2.12
N LYS A 588 -27.98 -32.29 -2.30
CA LYS A 588 -27.63 -31.33 -1.24
C LYS A 588 -28.82 -30.89 -0.39
N ILE A 589 -28.58 -30.76 0.92
CA ILE A 589 -29.56 -30.30 1.92
C ILE A 589 -30.02 -28.87 1.58
N PHE A 590 -31.32 -28.60 1.73
CA PHE A 590 -31.95 -27.31 1.42
C PHE A 590 -31.26 -26.11 2.11
N GLN A 591 -30.83 -26.27 3.37
CA GLN A 591 -30.15 -25.22 4.14
C GLN A 591 -28.81 -24.81 3.51
N VAL A 592 -28.02 -25.77 3.00
CA VAL A 592 -26.73 -25.49 2.34
C VAL A 592 -26.94 -24.70 1.04
N LYS A 593 -28.03 -24.99 0.31
CA LYS A 593 -28.41 -24.22 -0.89
C LYS A 593 -28.77 -22.78 -0.54
N LEU A 594 -29.50 -22.59 0.55
CA LEU A 594 -29.87 -21.27 1.06
C LEU A 594 -28.66 -20.45 1.50
N ASP A 595 -27.74 -21.06 2.24
CA ASP A 595 -26.50 -20.43 2.70
C ASP A 595 -25.63 -20.01 1.51
N THR A 596 -25.55 -20.85 0.48
CA THR A 596 -24.83 -20.55 -0.77
C THR A 596 -25.42 -19.32 -1.48
N LEU A 597 -26.75 -19.23 -1.56
CA LEU A 597 -27.44 -18.07 -2.13
C LEU A 597 -27.23 -16.79 -1.31
N ASN A 598 -27.14 -16.90 0.03
CA ASN A 598 -26.83 -15.78 0.91
C ASN A 598 -25.39 -15.29 0.76
N VAL A 599 -24.42 -16.20 0.60
CA VAL A 599 -23.01 -15.87 0.30
C VAL A 599 -22.92 -15.11 -1.03
N ILE A 600 -23.59 -15.58 -2.09
CA ILE A 600 -23.61 -14.91 -3.39
C ILE A 600 -24.23 -13.51 -3.23
N SER A 601 -25.35 -13.38 -2.53
CA SER A 601 -26.00 -12.08 -2.31
C SER A 601 -25.15 -11.13 -1.46
N SER A 602 -24.40 -11.63 -0.48
CA SER A 602 -23.49 -10.84 0.37
C SER A 602 -22.28 -10.34 -0.42
N ALA A 603 -21.69 -11.20 -1.27
CA ALA A 603 -20.58 -10.84 -2.13
C ALA A 603 -20.96 -9.74 -3.13
N VAL A 604 -22.15 -9.83 -3.72
CA VAL A 604 -22.70 -8.82 -4.64
C VAL A 604 -22.75 -7.43 -4.00
N GLY A 605 -23.12 -7.32 -2.71
CA GLY A 605 -23.16 -6.05 -1.99
C GLY A 605 -21.79 -5.42 -1.72
N GLN A 606 -20.72 -6.22 -1.73
CA GLN A 606 -19.35 -5.80 -1.43
C GLN A 606 -18.48 -5.65 -2.71
N LEU A 607 -19.04 -5.96 -3.87
CA LEU A 607 -18.33 -5.95 -5.15
C LEU A 607 -18.03 -4.52 -5.61
N LYS A 608 -16.74 -4.19 -5.79
CA LYS A 608 -16.30 -2.86 -6.26
C LYS A 608 -16.44 -2.69 -7.77
N ASP A 609 -16.18 -3.74 -8.54
CA ASP A 609 -16.27 -3.72 -10.01
C ASP A 609 -17.60 -4.29 -10.48
N LYS A 610 -18.52 -3.40 -10.85
CA LYS A 610 -19.88 -3.77 -11.30
C LYS A 610 -19.92 -4.43 -12.67
N THR A 611 -18.83 -4.40 -13.45
CA THR A 611 -18.79 -5.05 -14.77
C THR A 611 -18.81 -6.57 -14.68
N LEU A 612 -18.46 -7.13 -13.51
CA LEU A 612 -18.42 -8.58 -13.25
C LEU A 612 -19.77 -9.17 -12.83
N LEU A 613 -20.81 -8.37 -12.63
CA LEU A 613 -22.12 -8.84 -12.13
C LEU A 613 -22.83 -9.84 -13.05
N GLY A 614 -22.53 -9.81 -14.36
CA GLY A 614 -23.02 -10.85 -15.29
C GLY A 614 -22.55 -12.26 -14.89
N LEU A 615 -21.36 -12.39 -14.28
CA LEU A 615 -20.85 -13.68 -13.80
C LEU A 615 -21.62 -14.23 -12.59
N TYR A 616 -22.33 -13.37 -11.85
CA TYR A 616 -23.17 -13.76 -10.71
C TYR A 616 -24.59 -14.11 -11.16
N PHE A 617 -25.09 -13.44 -12.21
CA PHE A 617 -26.46 -13.59 -12.69
C PHE A 617 -26.66 -14.84 -13.55
N TYR A 618 -25.87 -15.02 -14.59
CA TYR A 618 -26.13 -16.07 -15.60
C TYR A 618 -26.00 -17.52 -15.10
N PRO A 619 -25.05 -17.87 -14.20
CA PRO A 619 -24.96 -19.22 -13.65
C PRO A 619 -26.18 -19.65 -12.84
N LEU A 620 -26.89 -18.70 -12.22
CA LEU A 620 -28.15 -18.97 -11.50
C LEU A 620 -29.36 -18.89 -12.44
N PHE A 621 -29.37 -17.93 -13.36
CA PHE A 621 -30.50 -17.71 -14.26
C PHE A 621 -30.67 -18.82 -15.31
N GLY A 622 -29.57 -19.28 -15.90
CA GLY A 622 -29.59 -20.28 -16.99
C GLY A 622 -30.29 -21.59 -16.60
N PRO A 623 -29.80 -22.31 -15.57
CA PRO A 623 -30.40 -23.56 -15.11
C PRO A 623 -31.83 -23.40 -14.59
N LEU A 624 -32.13 -22.29 -13.91
CA LEU A 624 -33.49 -22.02 -13.44
C LEU A 624 -34.46 -21.84 -14.61
N ARG A 625 -34.06 -21.09 -15.64
CA ARG A 625 -34.89 -20.87 -16.83
C ARG A 625 -35.20 -22.18 -17.54
N SER A 626 -34.24 -23.09 -17.69
CA SER A 626 -34.49 -24.39 -18.33
C SER A 626 -35.47 -25.24 -17.53
N GLN A 627 -35.30 -25.35 -16.20
CA GLN A 627 -36.21 -26.12 -15.34
C GLN A 627 -37.64 -25.58 -15.36
N VAL A 628 -37.82 -24.25 -15.40
CA VAL A 628 -39.13 -23.60 -15.50
C VAL A 628 -39.80 -23.88 -16.84
N VAL A 629 -39.04 -23.85 -17.93
CA VAL A 629 -39.56 -24.10 -19.29
C VAL A 629 -39.89 -25.58 -19.51
N GLU A 630 -39.11 -26.49 -18.91
CA GLU A 630 -39.31 -27.94 -18.99
C GLU A 630 -40.38 -28.48 -18.03
N GLY A 631 -40.86 -27.67 -17.09
CA GLY A 631 -41.94 -28.04 -16.16
C GLY A 631 -41.54 -29.10 -15.12
N SER A 632 -40.25 -29.18 -14.77
CA SER A 632 -39.68 -30.26 -13.96
C SER A 632 -39.56 -29.99 -12.45
N LEU A 633 -40.12 -28.88 -11.94
CA LEU A 633 -39.97 -28.47 -10.53
C LEU A 633 -40.95 -29.19 -9.58
N HIS A 634 -40.45 -29.73 -8.47
CA HIS A 634 -41.24 -30.27 -7.36
C HIS A 634 -41.60 -29.19 -6.32
N SER A 635 -42.48 -29.51 -5.36
CA SER A 635 -43.00 -28.55 -4.36
C SER A 635 -41.92 -27.90 -3.49
N LEU A 636 -40.87 -28.65 -3.12
CA LEU A 636 -39.72 -28.14 -2.36
C LEU A 636 -38.85 -27.18 -3.20
N ASP A 637 -38.81 -27.38 -4.52
CA ASP A 637 -38.03 -26.58 -5.44
C ASP A 637 -38.66 -25.19 -5.67
N HIS A 638 -39.95 -25.04 -5.41
CA HIS A 638 -40.61 -23.73 -5.47
C HIS A 638 -40.18 -22.78 -4.35
N VAL A 639 -39.85 -23.28 -3.15
CA VAL A 639 -39.31 -22.43 -2.07
C VAL A 639 -37.86 -22.02 -2.40
N LEU A 640 -37.08 -22.93 -2.99
CA LEU A 640 -35.75 -22.63 -3.49
C LEU A 640 -35.80 -21.58 -4.62
N MET A 641 -36.75 -21.72 -5.55
CA MET A 641 -37.01 -20.75 -6.62
C MET A 641 -37.27 -19.35 -6.08
N ALA A 642 -38.05 -19.21 -5.00
CA ALA A 642 -38.28 -17.90 -4.37
C ALA A 642 -36.96 -17.27 -3.90
N HIS A 643 -36.05 -18.06 -3.33
CA HIS A 643 -34.75 -17.57 -2.86
C HIS A 643 -33.82 -17.23 -4.03
N ILE A 644 -33.82 -18.03 -5.10
CA ILE A 644 -33.07 -17.71 -6.32
C ILE A 644 -33.60 -16.41 -6.95
N PHE A 645 -34.92 -16.21 -7.02
CA PHE A 645 -35.50 -14.94 -7.48
C PHE A 645 -35.07 -13.75 -6.62
N ARG A 646 -35.00 -13.92 -5.29
CA ARG A 646 -34.50 -12.87 -4.41
C ARG A 646 -33.02 -12.55 -4.68
N THR A 647 -32.18 -13.57 -4.87
CA THR A 647 -30.76 -13.39 -5.17
C THR A 647 -30.53 -12.79 -6.57
N LEU A 648 -31.31 -13.18 -7.58
CA LEU A 648 -31.26 -12.57 -8.91
C LEU A 648 -31.71 -11.11 -8.87
N ALA A 649 -32.75 -10.80 -8.08
CA ALA A 649 -33.23 -9.43 -7.87
C ALA A 649 -32.19 -8.57 -7.14
N SER A 650 -31.45 -9.12 -6.16
CA SER A 650 -30.37 -8.40 -5.47
C SER A 650 -29.15 -8.16 -6.35
N VAL A 651 -28.77 -9.14 -7.19
CA VAL A 651 -27.75 -8.98 -8.25
C VAL A 651 -28.15 -7.88 -9.23
N LEU A 652 -29.43 -7.85 -9.63
CA LEU A 652 -29.94 -6.82 -10.53
C LEU A 652 -29.93 -5.43 -9.88
N GLU A 653 -30.33 -5.32 -8.62
CA GLU A 653 -30.29 -4.06 -7.86
C GLU A 653 -28.86 -3.51 -7.73
N ALA A 654 -27.88 -4.37 -7.44
CA ALA A 654 -26.48 -3.96 -7.31
C ALA A 654 -25.88 -3.43 -8.64
N SER A 655 -26.40 -3.89 -9.78
CA SER A 655 -25.91 -3.52 -11.11
C SER A 655 -26.15 -2.06 -11.49
N GLY A 656 -27.15 -1.40 -10.90
CA GLY A 656 -27.50 0.00 -11.19
C GLY A 656 -27.94 0.24 -12.64
N ARG A 657 -28.41 1.45 -12.97
CA ARG A 657 -29.06 1.73 -14.28
C ARG A 657 -28.10 1.86 -15.46
N HIS A 658 -26.80 2.08 -15.22
CA HIS A 658 -25.83 2.48 -16.25
C HIS A 658 -24.98 1.34 -16.87
N GLY A 659 -25.24 0.07 -16.49
CA GLY A 659 -24.50 -1.08 -17.03
C GLY A 659 -25.07 -1.59 -18.36
N PRO A 660 -24.25 -1.82 -19.42
CA PRO A 660 -24.74 -2.39 -20.68
C PRO A 660 -25.29 -3.82 -20.52
N GLN A 661 -24.75 -4.61 -19.58
CA GLN A 661 -25.28 -5.94 -19.25
C GLN A 661 -26.55 -5.89 -18.40
N THR A 662 -26.78 -4.80 -17.68
CA THR A 662 -27.94 -4.65 -16.78
C THR A 662 -29.26 -4.68 -17.53
N ILE A 663 -29.34 -3.98 -18.67
CA ILE A 663 -30.56 -3.94 -19.49
C ILE A 663 -30.92 -5.35 -19.96
N LEU A 664 -29.91 -6.11 -20.41
CA LEU A 664 -30.11 -7.48 -20.89
C LEU A 664 -30.55 -8.41 -19.75
N MET A 665 -29.91 -8.33 -18.58
CA MET A 665 -30.28 -9.12 -17.39
C MET A 665 -31.71 -8.79 -16.93
N ALA A 666 -32.08 -7.50 -16.88
CA ALA A 666 -33.41 -7.05 -16.49
C ALA A 666 -34.50 -7.55 -17.45
N LYS A 667 -34.28 -7.48 -18.76
CA LYS A 667 -35.21 -8.01 -19.77
C LYS A 667 -35.45 -9.51 -19.59
N HIS A 668 -34.38 -10.29 -19.48
CA HIS A 668 -34.47 -11.74 -19.27
C HIS A 668 -35.11 -12.12 -17.92
N PHE A 669 -34.81 -11.37 -16.86
CA PHE A 669 -35.43 -11.60 -15.56
C PHE A 669 -36.92 -11.27 -15.57
N LEU A 670 -37.32 -10.17 -16.22
CA LEU A 670 -38.72 -9.76 -16.35
C LEU A 670 -39.57 -10.83 -17.04
N GLU A 671 -39.09 -11.38 -18.16
CA GLU A 671 -39.75 -12.50 -18.84
C GLU A 671 -40.01 -13.67 -17.88
N LEU A 672 -38.98 -14.06 -17.12
CA LEU A 672 -39.05 -15.21 -16.22
C LEU A 672 -40.03 -14.96 -15.07
N ILE A 673 -39.94 -13.84 -14.36
CA ILE A 673 -40.84 -13.54 -13.24
C ILE A 673 -42.28 -13.31 -13.70
N TRP A 674 -42.47 -12.71 -14.89
CA TRP A 674 -43.80 -12.48 -15.46
C TRP A 674 -44.50 -13.79 -15.84
N SER A 675 -43.74 -14.81 -16.25
CA SER A 675 -44.26 -16.16 -16.47
C SER A 675 -44.80 -16.81 -15.17
N GLN A 676 -44.19 -16.49 -14.01
CA GLN A 676 -44.52 -17.07 -12.70
C GLN A 676 -45.50 -16.23 -11.86
N ARG A 677 -46.18 -15.25 -12.47
CA ARG A 677 -47.02 -14.27 -11.74
C ARG A 677 -48.22 -14.86 -10.98
N MET A 678 -48.76 -16.01 -11.40
CA MET A 678 -49.90 -16.69 -10.76
C MET A 678 -49.50 -17.95 -9.98
N HIS A 679 -48.25 -18.04 -9.52
CA HIS A 679 -47.75 -19.23 -8.84
C HIS A 679 -48.57 -19.58 -7.57
N GLU A 680 -48.83 -20.86 -7.31
CA GLU A 680 -49.69 -21.31 -6.20
C GLU A 680 -49.11 -20.96 -4.82
N ILE A 681 -47.79 -21.06 -4.67
CA ILE A 681 -47.07 -20.76 -3.42
C ILE A 681 -46.90 -19.24 -3.18
N PRO A 682 -47.37 -18.69 -2.03
CA PRO A 682 -47.25 -17.27 -1.72
C PRO A 682 -45.81 -16.74 -1.65
N SER A 683 -44.86 -17.55 -1.18
CA SER A 683 -43.43 -17.18 -1.10
C SER A 683 -42.84 -16.82 -2.46
N VAL A 684 -43.23 -17.54 -3.52
CA VAL A 684 -42.81 -17.24 -4.89
C VAL A 684 -43.47 -15.97 -5.40
N ARG A 685 -44.79 -15.80 -5.19
CA ARG A 685 -45.52 -14.58 -5.58
C ARG A 685 -44.93 -13.33 -4.94
N ARG A 686 -44.56 -13.38 -3.66
CA ARG A 686 -43.85 -12.27 -2.97
C ARG A 686 -42.54 -11.91 -3.66
N GLN A 687 -41.75 -12.90 -4.07
CA GLN A 687 -40.47 -12.67 -4.73
C GLN A 687 -40.62 -12.26 -6.20
N VAL A 688 -41.70 -12.64 -6.87
CA VAL A 688 -42.08 -12.09 -8.18
C VAL A 688 -42.42 -10.60 -8.06
N LEU A 689 -43.20 -10.19 -7.06
CA LEU A 689 -43.50 -8.77 -6.80
C LEU A 689 -42.23 -7.99 -6.42
N TYR A 690 -41.37 -8.58 -5.59
CA TYR A 690 -40.07 -8.00 -5.25
C TYR A 690 -39.18 -7.86 -6.49
N GLY A 691 -39.04 -8.91 -7.30
CA GLY A 691 -38.29 -8.89 -8.56
C GLY A 691 -38.83 -7.84 -9.53
N LEU A 692 -40.15 -7.73 -9.68
CA LEU A 692 -40.80 -6.73 -10.51
C LEU A 692 -40.48 -5.30 -10.02
N SER A 693 -40.46 -5.08 -8.70
CA SER A 693 -40.06 -3.80 -8.12
C SER A 693 -38.61 -3.42 -8.50
N ARG A 694 -37.69 -4.40 -8.50
CA ARG A 694 -36.27 -4.18 -8.85
C ARG A 694 -36.07 -4.00 -10.34
N VAL A 695 -36.80 -4.71 -11.19
CA VAL A 695 -36.80 -4.49 -12.64
C VAL A 695 -37.29 -3.08 -12.97
N ILE A 696 -38.41 -2.63 -12.39
CA ILE A 696 -38.92 -1.27 -12.59
C ILE A 696 -37.90 -0.22 -12.12
N LEU A 697 -37.17 -0.50 -11.03
CA LEU A 697 -36.17 0.41 -10.49
C LEU A 697 -34.94 0.54 -11.41
N VAL A 698 -34.52 -0.55 -12.04
CA VAL A 698 -33.25 -0.67 -12.76
C VAL A 698 -33.39 -0.46 -14.28
N LEU A 699 -34.52 -0.84 -14.88
CA LEU A 699 -34.72 -0.78 -16.33
C LEU A 699 -34.98 0.68 -16.80
N PRO A 700 -34.24 1.19 -17.81
CA PRO A 700 -34.48 2.52 -18.35
C PRO A 700 -35.86 2.65 -19.01
N THR A 701 -36.43 3.85 -19.00
CA THR A 701 -37.80 4.12 -19.47
C THR A 701 -38.06 3.69 -20.93
N PHE A 702 -37.07 3.80 -21.82
CA PHE A 702 -37.22 3.35 -23.22
C PHE A 702 -37.32 1.82 -23.34
N ALA A 703 -36.50 1.08 -22.59
CA ALA A 703 -36.50 -0.38 -22.58
C ALA A 703 -37.73 -0.92 -21.86
N TRP A 704 -38.21 -0.22 -20.82
CA TRP A 704 -39.49 -0.55 -20.18
C TRP A 704 -40.67 -0.42 -21.14
N LYS A 705 -40.76 0.65 -21.94
CA LYS A 705 -41.82 0.81 -22.95
C LYS A 705 -41.80 -0.31 -24.01
N GLU A 706 -40.61 -0.68 -24.47
CA GLU A 706 -40.41 -1.79 -25.42
C GLU A 706 -40.92 -3.12 -24.83
N GLU A 707 -40.58 -3.42 -23.58
CA GLU A 707 -41.01 -4.64 -22.88
C GLU A 707 -42.50 -4.63 -22.51
N VAL A 708 -43.04 -3.46 -22.13
CA VAL A 708 -44.46 -3.29 -21.82
C VAL A 708 -45.33 -3.59 -23.03
N ALA A 709 -44.92 -3.12 -24.21
CA ALA A 709 -45.57 -3.43 -25.47
C ALA A 709 -45.39 -4.90 -25.86
N ARG A 710 -44.18 -5.46 -25.68
CA ARG A 710 -43.88 -6.86 -26.06
C ARG A 710 -44.61 -7.89 -25.18
N LEU A 711 -44.75 -7.64 -23.89
CA LEU A 711 -45.36 -8.55 -22.90
C LEU A 711 -46.83 -8.22 -22.59
N ASN A 712 -47.45 -7.26 -23.28
CA ASN A 712 -48.81 -6.75 -23.01
C ASN A 712 -49.04 -6.38 -21.52
N LEU A 713 -48.07 -5.69 -20.91
CA LEU A 713 -48.12 -5.31 -19.50
C LEU A 713 -49.11 -4.18 -19.22
N GLU A 714 -49.31 -3.25 -20.17
CA GLU A 714 -50.13 -2.04 -20.01
C GLU A 714 -51.58 -2.34 -19.58
N SER A 715 -52.24 -3.30 -20.22
CA SER A 715 -53.61 -3.70 -19.92
C SER A 715 -53.73 -4.68 -18.75
N SER A 716 -52.62 -5.28 -18.32
CA SER A 716 -52.63 -6.50 -17.50
C SER A 716 -52.03 -6.30 -16.11
N LEU A 717 -51.07 -5.38 -15.97
CA LEU A 717 -50.26 -5.20 -14.76
C LEU A 717 -51.05 -4.53 -13.62
N VAL A 718 -51.71 -3.41 -13.89
CA VAL A 718 -52.50 -2.68 -12.87
C VAL A 718 -53.70 -3.51 -12.38
N PRO A 719 -54.49 -4.17 -13.25
CA PRO A 719 -55.54 -5.08 -12.80
C PRO A 719 -55.01 -6.26 -12.00
N TYR A 720 -53.87 -6.86 -12.41
CA TYR A 720 -53.22 -7.95 -11.68
C TYR A 720 -52.80 -7.52 -10.27
N LEU A 721 -52.12 -6.38 -10.13
CA LEU A 721 -51.72 -5.87 -8.82
C LEU A 721 -52.93 -5.51 -7.96
N GLY A 722 -54.00 -4.97 -8.55
CA GLY A 722 -55.25 -4.65 -7.86
C GLY A 722 -55.95 -5.91 -7.34
N GLN A 723 -55.94 -6.98 -8.14
CA GLN A 723 -56.47 -8.29 -7.75
C GLN A 723 -55.67 -8.89 -6.60
N ILE A 724 -54.33 -8.84 -6.65
CA ILE A 724 -53.48 -9.31 -5.55
C ILE A 724 -53.71 -8.48 -4.29
N GLN A 725 -53.77 -7.16 -4.39
CA GLN A 725 -53.97 -6.27 -3.24
C GLN A 725 -55.26 -6.58 -2.47
N GLN A 726 -56.34 -6.93 -3.17
CA GLN A 726 -57.65 -7.15 -2.55
C GLN A 726 -57.89 -8.60 -2.13
N TRP A 727 -57.42 -9.57 -2.93
CA TRP A 727 -57.88 -10.96 -2.85
C TRP A 727 -56.78 -12.00 -2.60
N ASP A 728 -55.48 -11.63 -2.55
CA ASP A 728 -54.43 -12.61 -2.25
C ASP A 728 -54.50 -13.04 -0.78
N PRO A 729 -54.45 -14.34 -0.46
CA PRO A 729 -54.50 -14.83 0.92
C PRO A 729 -53.31 -14.39 1.79
N ASP A 730 -52.15 -14.04 1.21
CA ASP A 730 -50.96 -13.63 1.95
C ASP A 730 -50.87 -12.11 2.16
N ASP A 731 -50.82 -11.68 3.42
CA ASP A 731 -50.74 -10.27 3.83
C ASP A 731 -49.51 -9.54 3.26
N GLY A 732 -48.39 -10.26 3.08
CA GLY A 732 -47.17 -9.74 2.50
C GLY A 732 -47.32 -9.46 1.00
N CYS A 733 -47.99 -10.33 0.25
CA CYS A 733 -48.37 -10.08 -1.15
C CYS A 733 -49.29 -8.86 -1.27
N ARG A 734 -50.32 -8.75 -0.42
CA ARG A 734 -51.25 -7.61 -0.43
C ARG A 734 -50.53 -6.29 -0.14
N SER A 735 -49.61 -6.30 0.83
CA SER A 735 -48.81 -5.13 1.20
C SER A 735 -47.82 -4.74 0.10
N ALA A 736 -47.12 -5.71 -0.50
CA ALA A 736 -46.21 -5.47 -1.61
C ALA A 736 -46.92 -4.93 -2.86
N ALA A 737 -48.09 -5.50 -3.21
CA ALA A 737 -48.91 -5.03 -4.32
C ALA A 737 -49.47 -3.62 -4.06
N LYS A 738 -49.88 -3.31 -2.82
CA LYS A 738 -50.31 -1.95 -2.43
C LYS A 738 -49.18 -0.93 -2.58
N LEU A 739 -47.96 -1.27 -2.15
CA LEU A 739 -46.80 -0.39 -2.29
C LEU A 739 -46.45 -0.18 -3.78
N LEU A 740 -46.47 -1.23 -4.58
CA LEU A 740 -46.25 -1.16 -6.03
C LEU A 740 -47.33 -0.36 -6.76
N LEU A 741 -48.61 -0.53 -6.41
CA LEU A 741 -49.69 0.29 -6.96
C LEU A 741 -49.58 1.75 -6.53
N SER A 742 -49.15 2.02 -5.29
CA SER A 742 -48.94 3.38 -4.84
C SER A 742 -47.74 4.05 -5.51
N SER A 743 -46.68 3.29 -5.84
CA SER A 743 -45.56 3.83 -6.60
C SER A 743 -45.94 4.06 -8.05
N ILE A 744 -46.68 3.14 -8.68
CA ILE A 744 -47.16 3.27 -10.06
C ILE A 744 -48.21 4.38 -10.21
N ASN A 745 -49.10 4.59 -9.23
CA ASN A 745 -50.17 5.61 -9.28
C ASN A 745 -49.81 6.97 -8.63
N SER A 746 -48.60 7.12 -8.09
CA SER A 746 -48.11 8.41 -7.58
C SER A 746 -47.92 9.39 -8.75
N PRO A 747 -48.20 10.70 -8.63
CA PRO A 747 -48.04 11.67 -9.72
C PRO A 747 -46.60 11.81 -10.25
N ALA A 748 -45.61 11.22 -9.55
CA ALA A 748 -44.24 11.07 -10.05
C ALA A 748 -44.08 9.93 -11.09
N ILE A 749 -45.06 9.05 -11.24
CA ILE A 749 -45.12 7.93 -12.19
C ILE A 749 -46.51 7.94 -12.89
N ASN A 750 -47.02 9.11 -13.27
CA ASN A 750 -48.11 9.15 -14.26
C ASN A 750 -47.55 8.66 -15.60
N LEU A 751 -47.94 7.45 -16.01
CA LEU A 751 -47.47 6.80 -17.25
C LEU A 751 -47.81 7.60 -18.52
N ASP A 752 -48.81 8.48 -18.47
CA ASP A 752 -49.19 9.35 -19.59
C ASP A 752 -48.36 10.65 -19.65
N ASP A 753 -47.89 11.19 -18.52
CA ASP A 753 -46.96 12.34 -18.49
C ASP A 753 -45.49 11.91 -18.65
N ALA A 754 -45.19 10.62 -18.49
CA ALA A 754 -43.89 10.00 -18.78
C ALA A 754 -43.56 9.91 -20.28
N MET A 755 -44.36 10.53 -21.15
CA MET A 755 -44.08 10.66 -22.58
C MET A 755 -43.25 11.89 -22.96
N LEU A 756 -42.99 12.82 -22.04
CA LEU A 756 -42.26 14.07 -22.36
C LEU A 756 -41.02 14.38 -21.47
N ILE A 757 -40.52 13.41 -20.70
CA ILE A 757 -39.34 13.62 -19.83
C ILE A 757 -38.08 13.03 -20.49
N PRO A 758 -37.08 13.84 -20.86
CA PRO A 758 -35.83 13.34 -21.42
C PRO A 758 -34.93 12.76 -20.32
N VAL A 759 -34.63 11.45 -20.44
CA VAL A 759 -33.56 10.66 -19.79
C VAL A 759 -32.95 11.28 -18.52
N ASP A 760 -33.49 10.92 -17.37
CA ASP A 760 -32.89 11.26 -16.08
C ASP A 760 -31.73 10.28 -15.77
N ALA A 761 -30.51 10.73 -16.09
CA ALA A 761 -29.26 10.11 -15.63
C ALA A 761 -29.26 9.95 -14.10
N GLU A 762 -28.85 8.78 -13.59
CA GLU A 762 -28.74 8.52 -12.14
C GLU A 762 -28.04 9.68 -11.43
N LEU A 763 -28.54 10.02 -10.25
CA LEU A 763 -27.88 10.95 -9.35
C LEU A 763 -26.53 10.35 -8.93
N VAL A 764 -25.43 11.07 -9.16
CA VAL A 764 -24.04 10.63 -8.90
C VAL A 764 -23.55 11.23 -7.57
N ASP A 765 -22.69 10.51 -6.82
CA ASP A 765 -22.03 11.09 -5.63
C ASP A 765 -21.05 12.20 -6.04
N ILE A 766 -20.88 13.21 -5.20
CA ILE A 766 -20.03 14.35 -5.51
C ILE A 766 -18.56 13.94 -5.68
N ASN A 767 -18.08 12.95 -4.93
CA ASN A 767 -16.69 12.52 -5.05
C ASN A 767 -16.46 11.80 -6.38
N GLU A 768 -17.37 10.92 -6.77
CA GLU A 768 -17.35 10.25 -8.07
C GLU A 768 -17.46 11.27 -9.22
N GLU A 769 -18.32 12.27 -9.09
CA GLU A 769 -18.51 13.30 -10.09
C GLU A 769 -17.27 14.21 -10.24
N VAL A 770 -16.65 14.61 -9.13
CA VAL A 770 -15.40 15.40 -9.14
C VAL A 770 -14.22 14.57 -9.67
N GLU A 771 -14.18 13.26 -9.38
CA GLU A 771 -13.20 12.33 -9.92
C GLU A 771 -13.38 12.14 -11.44
N ALA A 772 -14.63 12.03 -11.91
CA ALA A 772 -14.99 11.93 -13.32
C ALA A 772 -14.66 13.21 -14.11
N ILE A 773 -14.87 14.40 -13.52
CA ILE A 773 -14.48 15.69 -14.13
C ILE A 773 -12.94 15.77 -14.29
N GLY A 774 -12.20 15.17 -13.37
CA GLY A 774 -10.74 15.23 -13.33
C GLY A 774 -10.20 16.67 -13.16
N CYS A 775 -8.93 16.86 -13.51
CA CYS A 775 -8.27 18.16 -13.42
C CYS A 775 -8.07 18.78 -14.80
N GLY A 776 -8.64 19.98 -15.04
CA GLY A 776 -8.50 20.69 -16.30
C GLY A 776 -8.04 22.14 -16.18
N TYR A 777 -8.39 22.98 -17.16
CA TYR A 777 -7.99 24.39 -17.21
C TYR A 777 -8.51 25.19 -16.02
N PHE A 778 -9.75 24.92 -15.59
CA PHE A 778 -10.35 25.59 -14.45
C PHE A 778 -9.51 25.40 -13.18
N HIS A 779 -9.11 24.16 -12.87
CA HIS A 779 -8.31 23.84 -11.68
C HIS A 779 -6.94 24.50 -11.71
N ARG A 780 -6.26 24.49 -12.87
CA ARG A 780 -4.97 25.20 -13.03
C ARG A 780 -5.12 26.70 -12.80
N ARG A 781 -6.16 27.31 -13.39
CA ARG A 781 -6.45 28.74 -13.21
C ARG A 781 -6.78 29.07 -11.75
N MET A 782 -7.63 28.27 -11.11
CA MET A 782 -8.01 28.44 -9.71
C MET A 782 -6.79 28.38 -8.79
N VAL A 783 -5.89 27.42 -8.97
CA VAL A 783 -4.68 27.29 -8.15
C VAL A 783 -3.74 28.48 -8.32
N VAL A 784 -3.64 29.07 -9.52
CA VAL A 784 -2.87 30.31 -9.71
C VAL A 784 -3.52 31.48 -8.97
N ILE A 785 -4.86 31.63 -9.03
CA ILE A 785 -5.59 32.72 -8.38
C ILE A 785 -5.51 32.62 -6.85
N LEU A 786 -5.75 31.42 -6.30
CA LEU A 786 -5.62 31.17 -4.86
C LEU A 786 -4.16 31.22 -4.42
N GLY A 787 -3.23 30.79 -5.28
CA GLY A 787 -1.79 30.96 -5.10
C GLY A 787 -1.40 32.43 -4.95
N LEU A 788 -1.95 33.34 -5.77
CA LEU A 788 -1.73 34.78 -5.60
C LEU A 788 -2.23 35.30 -4.24
N GLY A 789 -3.31 34.72 -3.68
CA GLY A 789 -3.76 35.01 -2.33
C GLY A 789 -2.72 34.60 -1.28
N ASN A 790 -2.21 33.36 -1.39
CA ASN A 790 -1.13 32.88 -0.52
C ASN A 790 0.18 33.67 -0.67
N ALA A 791 0.47 34.17 -1.88
CA ALA A 791 1.61 35.08 -2.11
C ALA A 791 1.37 36.45 -1.45
N ALA A 792 0.15 36.98 -1.50
CA ALA A 792 -0.22 38.23 -0.85
C ALA A 792 -0.09 38.16 0.68
N ASP A 793 -0.39 37.01 1.27
CA ASP A 793 -0.18 36.77 2.70
C ASP A 793 1.30 36.88 3.08
N ALA A 794 2.20 36.30 2.26
CA ALA A 794 3.64 36.42 2.46
C ALA A 794 4.10 37.87 2.36
N VAL A 795 3.53 38.62 1.40
CA VAL A 795 3.84 40.04 1.20
C VAL A 795 3.47 40.87 2.42
N GLU A 796 2.25 40.73 2.93
CA GLU A 796 1.80 41.54 4.06
C GLU A 796 2.58 41.22 5.34
N ILE A 797 2.89 39.94 5.60
CA ILE A 797 3.64 39.54 6.80
C ILE A 797 5.07 40.06 6.77
N LEU A 798 5.74 40.03 5.61
CA LEU A 798 7.15 40.42 5.51
C LEU A 798 7.34 41.92 5.28
N ALA A 799 6.35 42.62 4.72
CA ALA A 799 6.44 44.05 4.39
C ALA A 799 6.85 44.91 5.60
N ILE A 800 6.34 44.59 6.80
CA ILE A 800 6.60 45.42 7.98
C ILE A 800 8.06 45.45 8.39
N GLY A 801 8.80 44.35 8.20
CA GLY A 801 10.23 44.29 8.48
C GLY A 801 11.05 45.25 7.62
N TYR A 802 10.64 45.44 6.37
CA TYR A 802 11.28 46.38 5.45
C TYR A 802 10.91 47.84 5.74
N ILE A 803 9.67 48.09 6.15
CA ILE A 803 9.18 49.42 6.56
C ILE A 803 9.90 49.87 7.83
N LEU A 804 10.04 48.98 8.82
CA LEU A 804 10.71 49.28 10.09
C LEU A 804 12.15 49.77 9.88
N ALA A 805 12.86 49.25 8.88
CA ALA A 805 14.23 49.63 8.58
C ALA A 805 14.40 51.05 8.00
N VAL A 806 13.34 51.67 7.47
CA VAL A 806 13.36 53.01 6.82
C VAL A 806 12.36 53.99 7.43
N TYR A 807 11.66 53.62 8.50
CA TYR A 807 10.72 54.52 9.15
C TYR A 807 11.43 55.77 9.69
N ASP A 808 10.87 56.95 9.38
CA ASP A 808 11.55 58.24 9.50
C ASP A 808 11.54 58.79 10.95
N ASP A 809 10.48 58.53 11.74
CA ASP A 809 10.39 59.02 13.12
C ASP A 809 11.10 58.08 14.10
N PRO A 810 11.69 58.59 15.20
CA PRO A 810 12.27 57.76 16.23
C PRO A 810 11.19 56.89 16.90
N ILE A 811 11.32 55.57 16.77
CA ILE A 811 10.40 54.59 17.36
C ILE A 811 11.00 54.02 18.64
N THR A 812 10.20 53.88 19.69
CA THR A 812 10.62 53.18 20.92
C THR A 812 10.71 51.65 20.72
N ALA A 813 11.49 50.97 21.57
CA ALA A 813 11.57 49.51 21.56
C ALA A 813 10.20 48.83 21.73
N TRP A 814 9.33 49.42 22.56
CA TRP A 814 7.97 48.97 22.76
C TRP A 814 7.12 49.12 21.49
N GLU A 815 7.14 50.29 20.86
CA GLU A 815 6.35 50.55 19.65
C GLU A 815 6.79 49.69 18.45
N SER A 816 8.10 49.50 18.26
CA SER A 816 8.62 48.61 17.21
C SER A 816 8.24 47.14 17.43
N SER A 817 8.23 46.69 18.69
CA SER A 817 7.73 45.37 19.09
C SER A 817 6.24 45.23 18.82
N CYS A 818 5.42 46.20 19.25
CA CYS A 818 3.98 46.20 19.00
C CYS A 818 3.65 46.21 17.51
N LEU A 819 4.37 47.01 16.71
CA LEU A 819 4.18 47.12 15.27
C LEU A 819 4.47 45.81 14.53
N THR A 820 5.57 45.15 14.88
CA THR A 820 5.94 43.85 14.29
C THR A 820 5.06 42.70 14.80
N ALA A 821 4.61 42.77 16.07
CA ALA A 821 3.69 41.78 16.65
C ALA A 821 2.24 41.92 16.16
N ALA A 822 1.83 43.12 15.72
CA ALA A 822 0.46 43.46 15.35
C ALA A 822 -0.17 42.49 14.35
N VAL A 823 0.57 42.16 13.28
CA VAL A 823 0.09 41.24 12.23
C VAL A 823 -0.11 39.84 12.80
N PHE A 824 0.82 39.32 13.61
CA PHE A 824 0.70 37.99 14.21
C PHE A 824 -0.41 37.90 15.25
N ALA A 825 -0.62 38.96 16.03
CA ALA A 825 -1.77 39.08 16.93
C ALA A 825 -3.08 39.03 16.14
N GLY A 826 -3.18 39.82 15.07
CA GLY A 826 -4.31 39.76 14.14
C GLY A 826 -4.53 38.36 13.56
N MET A 827 -3.46 37.69 13.11
CA MET A 827 -3.53 36.34 12.54
C MET A 827 -4.04 35.30 13.53
N LEU A 828 -3.69 35.42 14.81
CA LEU A 828 -4.18 34.54 15.87
C LEU A 828 -5.71 34.65 15.99
N PHE A 829 -6.25 35.87 16.06
CA PHE A 829 -7.70 36.10 16.14
C PHE A 829 -8.40 35.74 14.82
N GLY A 830 -7.83 36.14 13.69
CA GLY A 830 -8.37 35.88 12.35
C GLY A 830 -8.44 34.40 12.02
N GLY A 831 -7.44 33.61 12.41
CA GLY A 831 -7.43 32.16 12.19
C GLY A 831 -8.51 31.43 12.98
N LEU A 832 -8.71 31.81 14.25
CA LEU A 832 -9.76 31.24 15.12
C LEU A 832 -11.15 31.53 14.57
N LEU A 833 -11.41 32.78 14.17
CA LEU A 833 -12.70 33.19 13.61
C LEU A 833 -12.91 32.64 12.20
N GLY A 834 -11.90 32.70 11.34
CA GLY A 834 -11.98 32.32 9.94
C GLY A 834 -12.33 30.85 9.72
N GLY A 835 -11.80 29.93 10.54
CA GLY A 835 -12.18 28.52 10.47
C GLY A 835 -13.66 28.28 10.79
N VAL A 836 -14.13 28.83 11.93
CA VAL A 836 -15.52 28.69 12.38
C VAL A 836 -16.50 29.35 11.39
N MET A 837 -16.17 30.56 10.95
CA MET A 837 -16.99 31.28 9.97
C MET A 837 -16.97 30.60 8.60
N GLY A 838 -15.85 29.97 8.22
CA GLY A 838 -15.72 29.20 6.99
C GLY A 838 -16.65 27.99 6.97
N ASP A 839 -16.81 27.30 8.11
CA ASP A 839 -17.74 26.15 8.24
C ASP A 839 -19.21 26.62 8.32
N ALA A 840 -19.46 27.81 8.87
CA ALA A 840 -20.81 28.37 9.00
C ALA A 840 -21.35 28.96 7.68
N TYR A 841 -20.57 29.83 7.04
CA TYR A 841 -21.01 30.69 5.92
C TYR A 841 -20.46 30.28 4.55
N GLY A 842 -19.44 29.41 4.50
CA GLY A 842 -18.81 28.93 3.25
C GLY A 842 -17.38 29.38 3.10
N ARG A 843 -16.63 28.72 2.21
CA ARG A 843 -15.19 28.96 2.03
C ARG A 843 -14.96 30.26 1.25
N ARG A 844 -15.67 30.47 0.15
CA ARG A 844 -15.47 31.61 -0.77
C ARG A 844 -15.77 32.97 -0.13
N PRO A 845 -16.91 33.21 0.55
CA PRO A 845 -17.19 34.51 1.18
C PRO A 845 -16.12 34.90 2.20
N ILE A 846 -15.64 33.94 2.98
CA ILE A 846 -14.62 34.19 4.00
C ILE A 846 -13.27 34.51 3.36
N VAL A 847 -12.87 33.81 2.29
CA VAL A 847 -11.68 34.19 1.51
C VAL A 847 -11.80 35.61 0.96
N LEU A 848 -12.94 35.97 0.37
CA LEU A 848 -13.16 37.31 -0.20
C LEU A 848 -13.14 38.42 0.85
N ILE A 849 -13.83 38.23 1.98
CA ILE A 849 -13.85 39.20 3.09
C ILE A 849 -12.43 39.41 3.62
N ASN A 850 -11.68 38.33 3.84
CA ASN A 850 -10.32 38.41 4.37
C ASN A 850 -9.33 39.04 3.38
N LEU A 851 -9.44 38.75 2.08
CA LEU A 851 -8.64 39.44 1.04
C LEU A 851 -8.96 40.94 0.97
N ALA A 852 -10.24 41.32 1.11
CA ALA A 852 -10.65 42.71 1.15
C ALA A 852 -10.12 43.41 2.41
N ILE A 853 -10.25 42.79 3.58
CA ILE A 853 -9.69 43.31 4.84
C ILE A 853 -8.19 43.51 4.69
N ASN A 854 -7.47 42.53 4.14
CA ASN A 854 -6.02 42.63 3.94
C ASN A 854 -5.66 43.80 3.01
N SER A 855 -6.26 43.88 1.82
CA SER A 855 -5.98 44.93 0.84
C SER A 855 -6.34 46.34 1.33
N ILE A 856 -7.52 46.51 1.95
CA ILE A 856 -7.96 47.81 2.50
C ILE A 856 -7.06 48.22 3.65
N SER A 857 -6.72 47.30 4.55
CA SER A 857 -5.86 47.60 5.70
C SER A 857 -4.44 47.99 5.27
N ALA A 858 -3.91 47.39 4.21
CA ALA A 858 -2.62 47.76 3.63
C ALA A 858 -2.65 49.18 3.01
N LEU A 859 -3.72 49.54 2.30
CA LEU A 859 -3.92 50.91 1.79
C LEU A 859 -4.07 51.93 2.91
N LEU A 860 -4.83 51.62 3.95
CA LEU A 860 -4.97 52.46 5.15
C LEU A 860 -3.63 52.61 5.89
N SER A 861 -2.80 51.56 5.91
CA SER A 861 -1.45 51.61 6.48
C SER A 861 -0.55 52.61 5.75
N ALA A 862 -0.71 52.77 4.42
CA ALA A 862 0.00 53.81 3.67
C ALA A 862 -0.45 55.23 4.05
N ALA A 863 -1.72 55.39 4.43
CA ALA A 863 -2.32 56.65 4.85
C ALA A 863 -2.20 56.93 6.37
N ALA A 864 -1.56 56.04 7.14
CA ALA A 864 -1.50 56.16 8.59
C ALA A 864 -0.81 57.48 9.03
N PRO A 865 -1.46 58.30 9.89
CA PRO A 865 -0.88 59.58 10.32
C PRO A 865 0.13 59.42 11.46
N ASN A 866 0.04 58.35 12.24
CA ASN A 866 0.97 58.03 13.32
C ASN A 866 1.18 56.51 13.46
N ILE A 867 2.14 56.11 14.28
CA ILE A 867 2.49 54.71 14.50
C ILE A 867 1.34 53.89 15.11
N MET A 868 0.51 54.49 15.96
CA MET A 868 -0.62 53.79 16.59
C MET A 868 -1.66 53.39 15.55
N TRP A 869 -2.01 54.29 14.62
CA TRP A 869 -2.89 53.96 13.49
C TRP A 869 -2.26 52.90 12.58
N LEU A 870 -0.95 52.97 12.36
CA LEU A 870 -0.24 51.95 11.59
C LEU A 870 -0.32 50.57 12.28
N ILE A 871 -0.16 50.50 13.60
CA ILE A 871 -0.33 49.27 14.41
C ILE A 871 -1.75 48.74 14.25
N ILE A 872 -2.76 49.58 14.41
CA ILE A 872 -4.18 49.19 14.31
C ILE A 872 -4.48 48.61 12.93
N PHE A 873 -4.10 49.30 11.85
CA PHE A 873 -4.32 48.81 10.49
C PHE A 873 -3.55 47.52 10.21
N ARG A 874 -2.34 47.37 10.74
CA ARG A 874 -1.56 46.13 10.63
C ARG A 874 -2.19 44.97 11.40
N THR A 875 -2.81 45.23 12.55
CA THR A 875 -3.61 44.21 13.25
C THR A 875 -4.80 43.75 12.42
N PHE A 876 -5.53 44.67 11.79
CA PHE A 876 -6.62 44.29 10.87
C PHE A 876 -6.13 43.52 9.65
N ALA A 877 -5.01 43.92 9.05
CA ALA A 877 -4.39 43.17 7.97
C ALA A 877 -4.07 41.74 8.41
N GLY A 878 -3.51 41.58 9.62
CA GLY A 878 -3.27 40.29 10.26
C GLY A 878 -4.54 39.44 10.44
N VAL A 879 -5.67 40.05 10.83
CA VAL A 879 -6.96 39.34 10.91
C VAL A 879 -7.35 38.76 9.54
N GLY A 880 -7.19 39.54 8.48
CA GLY A 880 -7.38 39.08 7.11
C GLY A 880 -6.49 37.87 6.77
N VAL A 881 -5.19 38.00 7.01
CA VAL A 881 -4.21 36.93 6.70
C VAL A 881 -4.42 35.67 7.57
N GLY A 882 -4.87 35.80 8.81
CA GLY A 882 -5.19 34.64 9.64
C GLY A 882 -6.41 33.86 9.14
N GLY A 883 -7.46 34.58 8.77
CA GLY A 883 -8.74 33.97 8.36
C GLY A 883 -8.72 33.35 6.97
N ILE A 884 -7.88 33.85 6.07
CA ILE A 884 -7.78 33.33 4.70
C ILE A 884 -7.08 31.97 4.64
N VAL A 885 -6.02 31.73 5.43
CA VAL A 885 -5.16 30.55 5.30
C VAL A 885 -5.97 29.24 5.38
N SER A 886 -6.81 29.06 6.39
CA SER A 886 -7.60 27.84 6.54
C SER A 886 -8.63 27.64 5.42
N CYS A 887 -9.33 28.71 5.02
CA CYS A 887 -10.38 28.65 4.02
C CYS A 887 -9.85 28.52 2.59
N LEU A 888 -8.68 29.07 2.29
CA LEU A 888 -8.07 29.07 0.96
C LEU A 888 -7.59 27.68 0.55
N PHE A 889 -6.90 26.96 1.45
CA PHE A 889 -6.51 25.57 1.21
C PHE A 889 -7.73 24.65 1.09
N ALA A 890 -8.74 24.83 1.96
CA ALA A 890 -9.99 24.08 1.88
C ALA A 890 -10.74 24.32 0.56
N LEU A 891 -10.88 25.58 0.14
CA LEU A 891 -11.52 25.94 -1.13
C LEU A 891 -10.83 25.29 -2.33
N CYS A 892 -9.50 25.22 -2.32
CA CYS A 892 -8.73 24.55 -3.37
C CYS A 892 -8.98 23.03 -3.40
N VAL A 893 -8.82 22.37 -2.25
CA VAL A 893 -8.92 20.90 -2.11
C VAL A 893 -10.34 20.40 -2.35
N GLU A 894 -11.36 21.17 -1.95
CA GLU A 894 -12.76 20.80 -2.11
C GLU A 894 -13.23 20.79 -3.58
N HIS A 895 -12.52 21.46 -4.49
CA HIS A 895 -12.75 21.41 -5.94
C HIS A 895 -11.92 20.36 -6.67
N LEU A 896 -10.96 19.73 -5.99
CA LEU A 896 -10.00 18.81 -6.58
C LEU A 896 -10.37 17.34 -6.28
N PRO A 897 -10.09 16.42 -7.23
CA PRO A 897 -10.19 15.00 -6.98
C PRO A 897 -9.12 14.55 -5.97
N PRO A 898 -9.42 13.54 -5.12
CA PRO A 898 -8.49 13.07 -4.08
C PRO A 898 -7.10 12.71 -4.61
N SER A 899 -7.05 12.10 -5.80
CA SER A 899 -5.80 11.73 -6.49
C SER A 899 -4.88 12.92 -6.82
N ALA A 900 -5.41 14.14 -6.89
CA ALA A 900 -4.66 15.34 -7.26
C ALA A 900 -4.33 16.28 -6.09
N HIS A 901 -4.82 16.02 -4.88
CA HIS A 901 -4.69 16.92 -3.71
C HIS A 901 -3.22 17.30 -3.43
N GLY A 902 -2.34 16.31 -3.29
CA GLY A 902 -0.95 16.54 -2.92
C GLY A 902 -0.19 17.43 -3.92
N ARG A 903 -0.44 17.25 -5.23
CA ARG A 903 0.23 18.02 -6.30
C ARG A 903 -0.17 19.50 -6.25
N TYR A 904 -1.47 19.78 -6.21
CA TYR A 904 -1.97 21.15 -6.28
C TYR A 904 -1.80 21.91 -4.98
N VAL A 905 -1.89 21.24 -3.82
CA VAL A 905 -1.56 21.86 -2.52
C VAL A 905 -0.09 22.26 -2.48
N THR A 906 0.82 21.39 -2.93
CA THR A 906 2.25 21.73 -3.02
C THR A 906 2.52 22.93 -3.93
N ILE A 907 1.87 22.99 -5.11
CA ILE A 907 1.98 24.15 -6.01
C ILE A 907 1.50 25.42 -5.31
N LEU A 908 0.37 25.35 -4.60
CA LEU A 908 -0.20 26.48 -3.88
C LEU A 908 0.74 26.97 -2.76
N CYS A 909 1.38 26.05 -2.02
CA CYS A 909 2.41 26.38 -1.03
C CYS A 909 3.62 27.10 -1.66
N CYS A 910 4.04 26.74 -2.87
CA CYS A 910 5.16 27.41 -3.54
C CYS A 910 4.92 28.91 -3.77
N PHE A 911 3.66 29.36 -3.90
CA PHE A 911 3.34 30.77 -4.06
C PHE A 911 3.71 31.62 -2.84
N TRP A 912 3.78 31.03 -1.64
CA TRP A 912 4.29 31.73 -0.46
C TRP A 912 5.75 32.20 -0.67
N MET A 913 6.59 31.33 -1.25
CA MET A 913 7.98 31.66 -1.58
C MET A 913 8.06 32.72 -2.68
N ILE A 914 7.17 32.65 -3.67
CA ILE A 914 7.09 33.66 -4.73
C ILE A 914 6.74 35.02 -4.11
N GLY A 915 5.77 35.06 -3.19
CA GLY A 915 5.40 36.27 -2.47
C GLY A 915 6.55 36.86 -1.64
N SER A 916 7.32 36.03 -0.93
CA SER A 916 8.47 36.51 -0.15
C SER A 916 9.57 37.11 -1.04
N ILE A 917 9.86 36.49 -2.19
CA ILE A 917 10.83 37.00 -3.16
C ILE A 917 10.34 38.31 -3.80
N ILE A 918 9.05 38.38 -4.20
CA ILE A 918 8.45 39.60 -4.76
C ILE A 918 8.54 40.76 -3.75
N THR A 919 8.26 40.49 -2.48
CA THR A 919 8.30 41.51 -1.41
C THR A 919 9.71 42.03 -1.20
N ALA A 920 10.71 41.13 -1.12
CA ALA A 920 12.10 41.52 -0.96
C ALA A 920 12.63 42.28 -2.20
N ALA A 921 12.23 41.87 -3.40
CA ALA A 921 12.57 42.56 -4.65
C ALA A 921 11.94 43.96 -4.71
N ALA A 922 10.67 44.09 -4.36
CA ALA A 922 9.98 45.38 -4.29
C ALA A 922 10.59 46.29 -3.22
N ALA A 923 10.96 45.75 -2.05
CA ALA A 923 11.66 46.50 -1.01
C ALA A 923 13.04 46.98 -1.48
N TRP A 924 13.78 46.13 -2.20
CA TRP A 924 15.06 46.52 -2.79
C TRP A 924 14.91 47.64 -3.83
N LEU A 925 13.94 47.54 -4.74
CA LEU A 925 13.73 48.55 -5.77
C LEU A 925 13.15 49.87 -5.21
N MET A 926 12.18 49.82 -4.31
CA MET A 926 11.45 51.01 -3.83
C MET A 926 12.11 51.69 -2.62
N LEU A 927 12.82 50.94 -1.77
CA LEU A 927 13.43 51.46 -0.53
C LEU A 927 14.96 51.40 -0.55
N GLY A 928 15.54 50.63 -1.46
CA GLY A 928 16.99 50.49 -1.59
C GLY A 928 17.69 51.71 -2.23
N LYS A 929 19.01 51.72 -2.09
CA LYS A 929 19.91 52.72 -2.68
C LYS A 929 20.84 52.03 -3.69
N THR A 930 21.27 52.77 -4.71
CA THR A 930 22.31 52.35 -5.66
C THR A 930 23.69 52.37 -5.00
N LEU A 931 24.68 51.76 -5.65
CA LEU A 931 26.10 51.82 -5.23
C LEU A 931 26.64 53.25 -5.11
N GLY A 932 26.06 54.22 -5.82
CA GLY A 932 26.37 55.65 -5.72
C GLY A 932 25.64 56.39 -4.58
N GLY A 933 24.83 55.70 -3.77
CA GLY A 933 24.10 56.27 -2.64
C GLY A 933 22.76 56.93 -2.98
N GLU A 934 22.43 57.08 -4.26
CA GLU A 934 21.14 57.61 -4.72
C GLU A 934 20.02 56.57 -4.54
N LYS A 935 18.82 57.01 -4.17
CA LYS A 935 17.65 56.13 -4.13
C LYS A 935 17.35 55.60 -5.53
N ILE A 936 17.08 54.29 -5.65
CA ILE A 936 16.78 53.65 -6.94
C ILE A 936 15.50 54.22 -7.55
N LEU A 937 14.46 54.39 -6.72
CA LEU A 937 13.20 55.03 -7.07
C LEU A 937 12.90 56.15 -6.06
N PRO A 938 12.25 57.26 -6.48
CA PRO A 938 11.86 58.38 -5.60
C PRO A 938 10.62 58.03 -4.76
N THR A 939 10.63 56.86 -4.11
CA THR A 939 9.51 56.30 -3.34
C THR A 939 9.76 56.36 -1.83
N THR A 940 8.68 56.37 -1.06
CA THR A 940 8.68 56.33 0.42
C THR A 940 8.12 55.01 0.93
N TRP A 941 8.31 54.71 2.22
CA TRP A 941 7.77 53.50 2.85
C TRP A 941 6.23 53.41 2.73
N ARG A 942 5.53 54.55 2.61
CA ARG A 942 4.08 54.60 2.36
C ARG A 942 3.70 54.02 1.00
N HIS A 943 4.46 54.31 -0.05
CA HIS A 943 4.24 53.74 -1.38
C HIS A 943 4.46 52.23 -1.37
N PHE A 944 5.48 51.77 -0.65
CA PHE A 944 5.73 50.33 -0.46
C PHE A 944 4.61 49.65 0.34
N ALA A 945 4.08 50.29 1.40
CA ALA A 945 2.92 49.80 2.13
C ALA A 945 1.66 49.69 1.26
N ALA A 946 1.44 50.64 0.34
CA ALA A 946 0.35 50.58 -0.63
C ALA A 946 0.55 49.44 -1.65
N PHE A 947 1.79 49.22 -2.11
CA PHE A 947 2.14 48.10 -2.98
C PHE A 947 1.87 46.74 -2.31
N ALA A 948 2.14 46.60 -1.01
CA ALA A 948 1.90 45.37 -0.27
C ALA A 948 0.44 44.89 -0.33
N GLY A 949 -0.52 45.83 -0.40
CA GLY A 949 -1.94 45.53 -0.54
C GLY A 949 -2.41 45.17 -1.95
N ALA A 950 -1.59 45.42 -2.98
CA ALA A 950 -1.99 45.24 -4.38
C ALA A 950 -2.16 43.77 -4.79
N PRO A 951 -1.27 42.83 -4.41
CA PRO A 951 -1.49 41.40 -4.66
C PRO A 951 -2.77 40.86 -4.02
N ALA A 952 -3.10 41.30 -2.80
CA ALA A 952 -4.35 40.92 -2.12
C ALA A 952 -5.58 41.44 -2.85
N GLY A 953 -5.55 42.71 -3.29
CA GLY A 953 -6.64 43.31 -4.07
C GLY A 953 -6.82 42.64 -5.44
N LEU A 954 -5.72 42.30 -6.12
CA LEU A 954 -5.77 41.55 -7.39
C LEU A 954 -6.35 40.15 -7.17
N SER A 955 -5.90 39.44 -6.13
CA SER A 955 -6.45 38.12 -5.79
C SER A 955 -7.94 38.20 -5.41
N PHE A 956 -8.37 39.26 -4.71
CA PHE A 956 -9.78 39.51 -4.43
C PHE A 956 -10.62 39.61 -5.71
N VAL A 957 -10.20 40.48 -6.64
CA VAL A 957 -10.89 40.68 -7.92
C VAL A 957 -10.95 39.37 -8.71
N LEU A 958 -9.82 38.67 -8.84
CA LEU A 958 -9.77 37.41 -9.58
C LEU A 958 -10.60 36.30 -8.90
N THR A 959 -10.57 36.19 -7.58
CA THR A 959 -11.36 35.21 -6.83
C THR A 959 -12.86 35.51 -6.96
N TYR A 960 -13.25 36.79 -6.93
CA TYR A 960 -14.65 37.19 -7.08
C TYR A 960 -15.22 36.75 -8.44
N PHE A 961 -14.47 36.98 -9.53
CA PHE A 961 -14.96 36.68 -10.89
C PHE A 961 -14.77 35.23 -11.33
N PHE A 962 -13.71 34.54 -10.90
CA PHE A 962 -13.31 33.27 -11.52
C PHE A 962 -13.36 32.04 -10.60
N VAL A 963 -13.48 32.23 -9.29
CA VAL A 963 -13.49 31.12 -8.31
C VAL A 963 -14.89 30.99 -7.70
N PRO A 964 -15.63 29.91 -8.00
CA PRO A 964 -16.93 29.62 -7.40
C PRO A 964 -16.79 29.07 -5.98
N GLU A 965 -17.93 28.95 -5.29
CA GLU A 965 -17.97 28.31 -3.96
C GLU A 965 -17.77 26.80 -4.07
N SER A 966 -17.25 26.18 -3.02
CA SER A 966 -17.06 24.74 -2.94
C SER A 966 -18.36 23.96 -3.19
N PRO A 967 -18.37 23.03 -4.19
CA PRO A 967 -19.49 22.13 -4.42
C PRO A 967 -19.78 21.24 -3.20
N ARG A 968 -18.73 20.80 -2.48
CA ARG A 968 -18.86 19.96 -1.27
C ARG A 968 -19.54 20.71 -0.13
N PHE A 969 -19.18 21.97 0.07
CA PHE A 969 -19.83 22.83 1.06
C PHE A 969 -21.30 23.10 0.74
N LEU A 970 -21.63 23.32 -0.54
CA LEU A 970 -23.01 23.59 -0.94
C LEU A 970 -23.91 22.36 -0.76
N ILE A 971 -23.39 21.16 -1.04
CA ILE A 971 -24.11 19.92 -0.74
C ILE A 971 -24.27 19.72 0.76
N SER A 972 -23.25 20.01 1.58
CA SER A 972 -23.39 19.92 3.03
C SER A 972 -24.40 20.93 3.59
N LYS A 973 -24.70 22.04 2.89
CA LYS A 973 -25.81 22.94 3.27
C LYS A 973 -27.17 22.54 2.67
N GLY A 974 -27.25 21.40 1.99
CA GLY A 974 -28.46 20.94 1.29
C GLY A 974 -28.76 21.69 -0.01
N ASN A 975 -27.84 22.53 -0.50
CA ASN A 975 -28.04 23.35 -1.71
C ASN A 975 -27.48 22.68 -2.97
N VAL A 976 -28.12 21.58 -3.37
CA VAL A 976 -27.68 20.69 -4.47
C VAL A 976 -27.74 21.40 -5.83
N ASP A 977 -28.72 22.29 -6.05
CA ASP A 977 -28.88 23.02 -7.32
C ASP A 977 -27.70 23.95 -7.62
N LYS A 978 -27.24 24.69 -6.60
CA LYS A 978 -26.06 25.56 -6.75
C LYS A 978 -24.79 24.76 -6.99
N ALA A 979 -24.59 23.65 -6.26
CA ALA A 979 -23.46 22.76 -6.48
C ALA A 979 -23.45 22.19 -7.92
N THR A 980 -24.60 21.75 -8.39
CA THR A 980 -24.81 21.23 -9.75
C THR A 980 -24.48 22.28 -10.81
N ASN A 981 -24.96 23.51 -10.65
CA ASN A 981 -24.68 24.60 -11.58
C ASN A 981 -23.19 24.96 -11.63
N ILE A 982 -22.48 24.90 -10.50
CA ILE A 982 -21.03 25.13 -10.43
C ILE A 982 -20.28 24.03 -11.18
N LEU A 983 -20.55 22.76 -10.89
CA LEU A 983 -19.90 21.65 -11.60
C LEU A 983 -20.20 21.67 -13.10
N HIS A 984 -21.45 22.00 -13.49
CA HIS A 984 -21.82 22.22 -14.89
C HIS A 984 -21.03 23.36 -15.55
N SER A 985 -20.78 24.45 -14.83
CA SER A 985 -19.95 25.55 -15.35
C SER A 985 -18.48 25.13 -15.56
N ILE A 986 -17.95 24.27 -14.69
CA ILE A 986 -16.60 23.70 -14.82
C ILE A 986 -16.53 22.76 -16.03
N LEU A 987 -17.54 21.90 -16.21
CA LEU A 987 -17.67 21.00 -17.35
C LEU A 987 -17.75 21.76 -18.68
N LYS A 988 -18.53 22.84 -18.74
CA LYS A 988 -18.57 23.73 -19.92
C LYS A 988 -17.20 24.31 -20.26
N LEU A 989 -16.40 24.70 -19.26
CA LEU A 989 -15.03 25.18 -19.47
C LEU A 989 -14.10 24.07 -19.98
N HIS A 990 -14.38 22.80 -19.66
CA HIS A 990 -13.68 21.63 -20.19
C HIS A 990 -14.20 21.19 -21.56
N LYS A 991 -15.14 21.93 -22.15
CA LYS A 991 -15.83 21.61 -23.42
C LYS A 991 -16.69 20.36 -23.35
N GLU A 992 -17.15 19.99 -22.15
CA GLU A 992 -18.13 18.93 -21.95
C GLU A 992 -19.54 19.53 -21.83
N THR A 993 -20.49 18.95 -22.56
CA THR A 993 -21.90 19.38 -22.56
C THR A 993 -22.75 18.67 -21.51
N ARG A 994 -22.17 17.73 -20.76
CA ARG A 994 -22.89 16.97 -19.74
C ARG A 994 -23.28 17.86 -18.56
N ARG A 995 -24.52 17.73 -18.08
CA ARG A 995 -24.97 18.38 -16.84
C ARG A 995 -24.89 17.35 -15.71
N PRO A 996 -24.07 17.60 -14.67
CA PRO A 996 -23.98 16.70 -13.53
C PRO A 996 -25.33 16.70 -12.80
N ARG A 997 -25.80 15.55 -12.35
CA ARG A 997 -26.99 15.43 -11.50
C ARG A 997 -26.54 14.79 -10.20
N LEU A 998 -26.44 15.60 -9.14
CA LEU A 998 -25.83 15.20 -7.87
C LEU A 998 -26.89 14.60 -6.93
N LYS A 999 -26.56 13.53 -6.20
CA LYS A 999 -27.43 13.04 -5.11
C LYS A 999 -27.54 14.11 -4.03
N ALA A 1000 -28.77 14.43 -3.62
CA ALA A 1000 -28.99 15.03 -2.32
C ALA A 1000 -28.56 14.01 -1.27
N GLN A 1001 -27.49 14.29 -0.52
CA GLN A 1001 -27.16 13.44 0.62
C GLN A 1001 -28.26 13.59 1.66
N GLU A 1002 -28.98 12.50 1.94
CA GLU A 1002 -29.75 12.41 3.18
C GLU A 1002 -28.76 12.54 4.33
N TYR A 1003 -28.95 13.59 5.12
CA TYR A 1003 -28.19 13.79 6.35
C TYR A 1003 -28.49 12.62 7.30
N VAL A 1004 -27.65 11.60 7.29
CA VAL A 1004 -27.43 10.83 8.52
C VAL A 1004 -26.74 11.82 9.45
N LYS A 1005 -27.52 12.50 10.29
CA LYS A 1005 -27.00 12.96 11.57
C LYS A 1005 -26.34 11.73 12.16
N PHE A 1006 -25.00 11.72 12.23
CA PHE A 1006 -24.33 10.73 13.04
C PHE A 1006 -24.97 10.82 14.44
N ASP A 1007 -25.63 9.74 14.86
CA ASP A 1007 -26.18 9.55 16.21
C ASP A 1007 -25.09 9.18 17.23
N GLY A 1008 -23.81 9.40 16.89
CA GLY A 1008 -22.82 9.75 17.91
C GLY A 1008 -23.05 11.21 18.34
N PRO A 1009 -22.59 11.69 19.51
CA PRO A 1009 -22.81 13.07 19.93
C PRO A 1009 -22.14 14.07 18.95
N SER A 1010 -22.86 14.42 17.88
CA SER A 1010 -22.48 15.40 16.86
C SER A 1010 -22.79 16.84 17.32
N THR A 1011 -23.26 16.98 18.56
CA THR A 1011 -23.18 18.21 19.36
C THR A 1011 -22.01 18.17 20.34
N SER A 1012 -20.89 17.53 19.99
CA SER A 1012 -19.67 17.77 20.75
C SER A 1012 -19.20 19.20 20.48
N SER A 1013 -19.54 20.09 21.41
CA SER A 1013 -19.06 21.47 21.48
C SER A 1013 -17.57 21.50 21.13
N VAL A 1014 -17.10 22.56 20.46
CA VAL A 1014 -15.66 22.86 20.23
C VAL A 1014 -14.83 22.56 21.48
N TYR A 1015 -15.41 22.82 22.66
CA TYR A 1015 -14.87 22.49 23.96
C TYR A 1015 -14.61 21.00 24.21
N GLN A 1016 -15.53 20.11 23.83
CA GLN A 1016 -15.36 18.65 23.99
C GLN A 1016 -14.26 18.11 23.05
N ARG A 1017 -14.17 18.61 21.82
CA ARG A 1017 -13.08 18.25 20.88
C ARG A 1017 -11.73 18.78 21.35
N PHE A 1018 -11.72 19.96 21.96
CA PHE A 1018 -10.55 20.48 22.64
C PHE A 1018 -10.15 19.56 23.78
N MET A 1019 -11.05 19.24 24.72
CA MET A 1019 -10.77 18.35 25.84
C MET A 1019 -10.35 16.93 25.42
N ALA A 1020 -10.80 16.46 24.25
CA ALA A 1020 -10.35 15.19 23.68
C ALA A 1020 -8.84 15.16 23.34
N LEU A 1021 -8.18 16.30 23.12
CA LEU A 1021 -6.71 16.34 22.98
C LEU A 1021 -5.98 16.01 24.30
N TRP A 1022 -6.66 16.20 25.44
CA TRP A 1022 -6.15 15.91 26.78
C TRP A 1022 -6.69 14.59 27.36
N SER A 1023 -7.53 13.85 26.63
CA SER A 1023 -8.20 12.65 27.15
C SER A 1023 -7.25 11.47 27.37
N THR A 1024 -6.25 11.29 26.49
CA THR A 1024 -5.31 10.16 26.55
C THR A 1024 -3.89 10.67 26.81
N TYR A 1025 -3.14 9.94 27.64
CA TYR A 1025 -1.75 10.29 27.99
C TYR A 1025 -0.84 10.50 26.76
N SER A 1026 -0.97 9.64 25.74
CA SER A 1026 -0.21 9.72 24.48
C SER A 1026 -0.54 10.98 23.68
N LEU A 1027 -1.83 11.25 23.42
CA LEU A 1027 -2.29 12.43 22.69
C LEU A 1027 -1.91 13.74 23.41
N ARG A 1028 -2.03 13.78 24.74
CA ARG A 1028 -1.63 14.92 25.54
C ARG A 1028 -0.13 15.22 25.39
N ARG A 1029 0.72 14.19 25.46
CA ARG A 1029 2.16 14.32 25.25
C ARG A 1029 2.50 14.80 23.85
N ILE A 1030 1.93 14.17 22.83
CA ILE A 1030 2.15 14.54 21.42
C ILE A 1030 1.76 16.01 21.19
N SER A 1031 0.60 16.43 21.73
CA SER A 1031 0.12 17.81 21.63
C SER A 1031 1.08 18.80 22.27
N ILE A 1032 1.53 18.54 23.50
CA ILE A 1032 2.48 19.41 24.23
C ILE A 1032 3.79 19.56 23.46
N PHE A 1033 4.38 18.45 22.98
CA PHE A 1033 5.63 18.55 22.23
C PHE A 1033 5.46 19.23 20.88
N LEU A 1034 4.35 19.01 20.17
CA LEU A 1034 4.05 19.74 18.93
C LEU A 1034 3.80 21.24 19.17
N PHE A 1035 3.23 21.62 20.31
CA PHE A 1035 3.10 23.01 20.73
C PHE A 1035 4.48 23.64 20.93
N ILE A 1036 5.41 22.96 21.60
CA ILE A 1036 6.80 23.43 21.78
C ILE A 1036 7.50 23.57 20.42
N VAL A 1037 7.37 22.59 19.54
CA VAL A 1037 7.97 22.63 18.19
C VAL A 1037 7.41 23.79 17.37
N SER A 1038 6.08 23.96 17.36
CA SER A 1038 5.43 25.04 16.59
C SER A 1038 5.78 26.42 17.13
N PHE A 1039 5.84 26.57 18.45
CA PHE A 1039 6.31 27.78 19.11
C PHE A 1039 7.74 28.10 18.68
N ALA A 1040 8.67 27.14 18.80
CA ALA A 1040 10.07 27.32 18.47
C ALA A 1040 10.30 27.68 16.99
N MET A 1041 9.62 26.96 16.08
CA MET A 1041 9.66 27.23 14.65
C MET A 1041 9.17 28.64 14.31
N SER A 1042 8.02 29.02 14.85
CA SER A 1042 7.44 30.33 14.59
C SER A 1042 8.27 31.45 15.22
N PHE A 1043 8.82 31.22 16.41
CA PHE A 1043 9.74 32.15 17.08
C PHE A 1043 10.98 32.41 16.24
N GLY A 1044 11.67 31.36 15.77
CA GLY A 1044 12.88 31.53 14.98
C GLY A 1044 12.62 32.04 13.57
N SER A 1045 11.64 31.47 12.86
CA SER A 1045 11.34 31.82 11.47
C SER A 1045 10.84 33.25 11.34
N TYR A 1046 9.80 33.62 12.07
CA TYR A 1046 9.22 34.97 11.98
C TYR A 1046 10.01 36.01 12.79
N GLY A 1047 10.72 35.60 13.84
CA GLY A 1047 11.60 36.47 14.61
C GLY A 1047 12.77 36.99 13.78
N ILE A 1048 13.50 36.13 13.09
CA ILE A 1048 14.63 36.56 12.25
C ILE A 1048 14.15 37.20 10.94
N SER A 1049 13.17 36.61 10.24
CA SER A 1049 12.73 37.14 8.95
C SER A 1049 12.13 38.55 9.01
N THR A 1050 11.46 38.90 10.11
CA THR A 1050 10.90 40.27 10.28
C THR A 1050 12.00 41.29 10.54
N TRP A 1051 13.07 40.90 11.25
CA TRP A 1051 14.13 41.83 11.68
C TRP A 1051 15.38 41.79 10.79
N ILE A 1052 15.44 40.91 9.78
CA ILE A 1052 16.68 40.64 9.03
C ILE A 1052 17.25 41.90 8.35
N THR A 1053 16.39 42.75 7.78
CA THR A 1053 16.82 43.98 7.10
C THR A 1053 17.38 44.99 8.10
N SER A 1054 16.73 45.12 9.27
CA SER A 1054 17.22 45.95 10.37
C SER A 1054 18.54 45.42 10.94
N LEU A 1055 18.69 44.10 11.09
CA LEU A 1055 19.95 43.46 11.49
C LEU A 1055 21.09 43.80 10.52
N PHE A 1056 20.86 43.64 9.22
CA PHE A 1056 21.84 43.99 8.19
C PHE A 1056 22.20 45.48 8.19
N LYS A 1057 21.24 46.36 8.48
CA LYS A 1057 21.47 47.80 8.60
C LYS A 1057 22.30 48.13 9.86
N THR A 1058 21.98 47.53 11.00
CA THR A 1058 22.71 47.73 12.27
C THR A 1058 24.14 47.19 12.21
N ILE A 1059 24.37 46.10 11.48
CA ILE A 1059 25.71 45.54 11.22
C ILE A 1059 26.54 46.45 10.28
N GLY A 1060 25.89 47.33 9.51
CA GLY A 1060 26.56 48.26 8.60
C GLY A 1060 26.83 47.69 7.20
N LEU A 1061 26.02 46.73 6.73
CA LEU A 1061 26.15 46.23 5.36
C LEU A 1061 25.77 47.31 4.33
N SER A 1062 26.50 47.38 3.22
CA SER A 1062 26.34 48.41 2.19
C SER A 1062 24.96 48.39 1.51
N ASN A 1063 24.40 47.19 1.24
CA ASN A 1063 23.10 47.01 0.60
C ASN A 1063 22.19 46.05 1.40
N PRO A 1064 21.59 46.50 2.53
CA PRO A 1064 20.81 45.63 3.41
C PRO A 1064 19.58 45.03 2.71
N TYR A 1065 18.93 45.77 1.80
CA TYR A 1065 17.79 45.28 1.03
C TYR A 1065 18.17 44.23 -0.03
N ALA A 1066 19.31 44.39 -0.70
CA ALA A 1066 19.79 43.38 -1.64
C ALA A 1066 20.16 42.07 -0.92
N ASN A 1067 20.77 42.18 0.25
CA ASN A 1067 21.08 41.03 1.11
C ASN A 1067 19.80 40.35 1.62
N ALA A 1068 18.76 41.12 1.95
CA ALA A 1068 17.45 40.58 2.30
C ALA A 1068 16.74 39.89 1.11
N PHE A 1069 16.98 40.32 -0.12
CA PHE A 1069 16.53 39.62 -1.33
C PHE A 1069 17.25 38.26 -1.50
N LEU A 1070 18.57 38.20 -1.28
CA LEU A 1070 19.30 36.92 -1.26
C LEU A 1070 18.79 35.99 -0.17
N TYR A 1071 18.54 36.53 1.03
CA TYR A 1071 17.91 35.79 2.14
C TYR A 1071 16.56 35.19 1.73
N ALA A 1072 15.67 35.98 1.10
CA ALA A 1072 14.38 35.49 0.62
C ALA A 1072 14.51 34.44 -0.50
N GLY A 1073 15.49 34.61 -1.40
CA GLY A 1073 15.81 33.65 -2.47
C GLY A 1073 16.25 32.28 -1.95
N ALA A 1074 16.83 32.22 -0.74
CA ALA A 1074 17.25 30.97 -0.11
C ALA A 1074 16.09 30.01 0.24
N ASN A 1075 14.84 30.47 0.20
CA ASN A 1075 13.67 29.59 0.31
C ASN A 1075 13.62 28.52 -0.80
N LEU A 1076 14.03 28.87 -2.02
CA LEU A 1076 13.99 27.97 -3.19
C LEU A 1076 14.87 26.71 -3.01
N PRO A 1077 16.18 26.82 -2.72
CA PRO A 1077 17.01 25.65 -2.50
C PRO A 1077 16.57 24.86 -1.26
N GLY A 1078 16.10 25.51 -0.19
CA GLY A 1078 15.55 24.83 0.99
C GLY A 1078 14.33 23.98 0.65
N ASN A 1079 13.40 24.50 -0.15
CA ASN A 1079 12.22 23.78 -0.58
C ASN A 1079 12.55 22.58 -1.48
N LEU A 1080 13.48 22.75 -2.44
CA LEU A 1080 13.93 21.67 -3.32
C LEU A 1080 14.66 20.57 -2.54
N PHE A 1081 15.50 20.95 -1.59
CA PHE A 1081 16.17 20.02 -0.68
C PHE A 1081 15.15 19.22 0.12
N SER A 1082 14.17 19.89 0.73
CA SER A 1082 13.09 19.25 1.47
C SER A 1082 12.30 18.26 0.62
N PHE A 1083 11.89 18.64 -0.59
CA PHE A 1083 11.17 17.76 -1.52
C PHE A 1083 11.92 16.44 -1.77
N THR A 1084 13.24 16.49 -1.99
CA THR A 1084 14.04 15.28 -2.26
C THR A 1084 14.37 14.46 -1.01
N MET A 1085 14.47 15.11 0.16
CA MET A 1085 14.94 14.47 1.39
C MET A 1085 13.82 13.95 2.28
N VAL A 1086 12.59 14.50 2.20
CA VAL A 1086 11.44 14.04 2.99
C VAL A 1086 11.20 12.54 2.77
N ASP A 1087 11.28 12.07 1.53
CA ASP A 1087 11.06 10.66 1.19
C ASP A 1087 12.24 9.75 1.61
N ARG A 1088 13.46 10.28 1.66
CA ARG A 1088 14.69 9.53 1.99
C ARG A 1088 14.95 9.42 3.49
N LEU A 1089 14.80 10.53 4.22
CA LEU A 1089 15.12 10.63 5.65
C LEU A 1089 13.88 10.45 6.54
N GLY A 1090 12.68 10.58 5.99
CA GLY A 1090 11.42 10.62 6.72
C GLY A 1090 11.14 12.00 7.34
N GLY A 1091 9.86 12.38 7.40
CA GLY A 1091 9.42 13.72 7.82
C GLY A 1091 9.90 14.14 9.21
N SER A 1092 9.90 13.23 10.19
CA SER A 1092 10.29 13.58 11.57
C SER A 1092 11.79 13.77 11.77
N ARG A 1093 12.64 12.96 11.10
CA ARG A 1093 14.10 13.10 11.18
C ARG A 1093 14.55 14.36 10.44
N LEU A 1094 13.97 14.64 9.28
CA LEU A 1094 14.24 15.86 8.53
C LEU A 1094 13.86 17.12 9.32
N LEU A 1095 12.71 17.10 10.01
CA LEU A 1095 12.30 18.19 10.90
C LEU A 1095 13.31 18.45 12.01
N MET A 1096 13.79 17.39 12.68
CA MET A 1096 14.80 17.50 13.74
C MET A 1096 16.13 18.05 13.23
N LEU A 1097 16.64 17.50 12.12
CA LEU A 1097 17.91 17.94 11.53
C LEU A 1097 17.84 19.38 11.03
N SER A 1098 16.76 19.76 10.33
CA SER A 1098 16.60 21.12 9.81
C SER A 1098 16.47 22.16 10.92
N LEU A 1099 15.82 21.84 12.04
CA LEU A 1099 15.78 22.70 13.23
C LEU A 1099 17.16 22.84 13.89
N ALA A 1100 17.90 21.74 14.03
CA ALA A 1100 19.25 21.76 14.60
C ALA A 1100 20.24 22.54 13.71
N LEU A 1101 20.18 22.37 12.39
CA LEU A 1101 20.98 23.15 11.44
C LEU A 1101 20.59 24.63 11.44
N SER A 1102 19.30 24.94 11.58
CA SER A 1102 18.85 26.34 11.74
C SER A 1102 19.42 26.96 13.01
N ALA A 1103 19.37 26.25 14.15
CA ALA A 1103 19.98 26.71 15.40
C ALA A 1103 21.50 26.93 15.27
N LEU A 1104 22.20 25.99 14.61
CA LEU A 1104 23.63 26.10 14.35
C LEU A 1104 23.95 27.31 13.47
N SER A 1105 23.19 27.54 12.39
CA SER A 1105 23.40 28.69 11.50
C SER A 1105 23.18 30.02 12.22
N ALA A 1106 22.19 30.12 13.11
CA ALA A 1106 21.97 31.29 13.95
C ALA A 1106 23.12 31.49 14.96
N LEU A 1107 23.65 30.42 15.54
CA LEU A 1107 24.79 30.49 16.45
C LEU A 1107 26.09 30.90 15.73
N LEU A 1108 26.34 30.35 14.53
CA LEU A 1108 27.48 30.75 13.70
C LEU A 1108 27.38 32.24 13.31
N PHE A 1109 26.17 32.72 13.04
CA PHE A 1109 25.94 34.14 12.82
C PHE A 1109 26.21 34.97 14.10
N ALA A 1110 25.83 34.48 15.28
CA ALA A 1110 26.09 35.17 16.55
C ALA A 1110 27.60 35.26 16.90
N LEU A 1111 28.39 34.27 16.49
CA LEU A 1111 29.81 34.15 16.81
C LEU A 1111 30.72 34.95 15.86
N ASP A 1112 30.21 35.40 14.71
CA ASP A 1112 30.99 36.19 13.76
C ASP A 1112 31.26 37.62 14.28
N ARG A 1113 32.37 37.77 15.01
CA ARG A 1113 32.81 39.06 15.56
C ARG A 1113 33.38 40.01 14.51
N GLU A 1114 33.88 39.48 13.39
CA GLU A 1114 34.50 40.26 12.30
C GLU A 1114 33.47 40.85 11.34
N HIS A 1115 32.20 40.41 11.44
CA HIS A 1115 31.06 40.88 10.64
C HIS A 1115 31.37 40.95 9.13
N LYS A 1116 32.07 39.94 8.61
CA LYS A 1116 32.42 39.88 7.18
C LYS A 1116 31.14 39.79 6.36
N PRO A 1117 30.88 40.72 5.41
CA PRO A 1117 29.61 40.79 4.69
C PRO A 1117 29.15 39.48 4.06
N GLY A 1118 30.06 38.74 3.43
CA GLY A 1118 29.76 37.46 2.78
C GLY A 1118 29.37 36.35 3.76
N MET A 1119 30.00 36.29 4.93
CA MET A 1119 29.74 35.25 5.94
C MET A 1119 28.41 35.50 6.65
N VAL A 1120 28.11 36.75 7.00
CA VAL A 1120 26.83 37.18 7.58
C VAL A 1120 25.66 36.80 6.67
N VAL A 1121 25.75 37.14 5.37
CA VAL A 1121 24.68 36.84 4.41
C VAL A 1121 24.56 35.34 4.17
N PHE A 1122 25.69 34.61 4.09
CA PHE A 1122 25.68 33.15 3.94
C PHE A 1122 24.98 32.45 5.12
N CYS A 1123 25.32 32.80 6.36
CA CYS A 1123 24.70 32.25 7.55
C CYS A 1123 23.19 32.55 7.61
N ALA A 1124 22.79 33.78 7.23
CA ALA A 1124 21.37 34.15 7.16
C ALA A 1124 20.62 33.36 6.07
N CYS A 1125 21.21 33.17 4.89
CA CYS A 1125 20.61 32.37 3.82
C CYS A 1125 20.49 30.89 4.22
N LEU A 1126 21.53 30.33 4.85
CA LEU A 1126 21.53 28.97 5.36
C LEU A 1126 20.44 28.78 6.42
N PHE A 1127 20.28 29.73 7.34
CA PHE A 1127 19.19 29.74 8.31
C PHE A 1127 17.83 29.65 7.62
N ASN A 1128 17.58 30.49 6.62
CA ASN A 1128 16.28 30.54 5.94
C ASN A 1128 15.98 29.28 5.12
N ALA A 1129 16.98 28.72 4.44
CA ALA A 1129 16.85 27.48 3.68
C ALA A 1129 16.53 26.28 4.59
N CYS A 1130 17.22 26.17 5.74
CA CYS A 1130 16.96 25.15 6.74
C CYS A 1130 15.58 25.34 7.38
N MET A 1131 15.19 26.57 7.71
CA MET A 1131 13.88 26.87 8.28
C MET A 1131 12.73 26.53 7.31
N THR A 1132 12.90 26.80 6.02
CA THR A 1132 11.95 26.40 4.97
C THR A 1132 11.76 24.88 4.95
N SER A 1133 12.87 24.13 5.05
CA SER A 1133 12.82 22.67 5.13
C SER A 1133 12.10 22.18 6.39
N SER A 1134 12.24 22.89 7.52
CA SER A 1134 11.50 22.60 8.75
C SER A 1134 10.00 22.81 8.57
N TRP A 1135 9.56 23.91 7.95
CA TRP A 1135 8.12 24.18 7.70
C TRP A 1135 7.45 23.09 6.86
N ASN A 1136 8.09 22.65 5.79
CA ASN A 1136 7.58 21.58 4.94
C ASN A 1136 7.46 20.25 5.71
N SER A 1137 8.51 19.89 6.45
CA SER A 1137 8.55 18.65 7.24
C SER A 1137 7.52 18.67 8.38
N PHE A 1138 7.33 19.84 9.01
CA PHE A 1138 6.36 20.03 10.07
C PHE A 1138 4.93 19.81 9.60
N GLY A 1139 4.57 20.25 8.40
CA GLY A 1139 3.25 20.00 7.81
C GLY A 1139 2.94 18.50 7.71
N VAL A 1140 3.92 17.68 7.33
CA VAL A 1140 3.77 16.21 7.25
C VAL A 1140 3.69 15.56 8.62
N VAL A 1141 4.54 15.97 9.57
CA VAL A 1141 4.57 15.38 10.91
C VAL A 1141 3.30 15.72 11.70
N SER A 1142 2.89 16.98 11.67
CA SER A 1142 1.73 17.47 12.44
C SER A 1142 0.40 16.87 11.94
N THR A 1143 0.24 16.69 10.63
CA THR A 1143 -0.97 16.07 10.06
C THR A 1143 -1.09 14.59 10.41
N ASN A 1144 0.03 13.87 10.47
CA ASN A 1144 0.05 12.44 10.80
C ASN A 1144 0.04 12.16 12.31
N ALA A 1145 0.32 13.15 13.16
CA ALA A 1145 0.40 12.97 14.60
C ALA A 1145 -0.96 12.82 15.31
N TYR A 1146 -2.04 13.32 14.69
CA TYR A 1146 -3.38 13.31 15.29
C TYR A 1146 -4.34 12.35 14.54
N PRO A 1147 -5.17 11.59 15.28
CA PRO A 1147 -6.25 10.80 14.69
C PRO A 1147 -7.31 11.69 14.05
N LEU A 1148 -8.01 11.18 13.04
CA LEU A 1148 -8.88 11.96 12.14
C LEU A 1148 -9.91 12.82 12.90
N ASP A 1149 -10.49 12.30 13.98
CA ASP A 1149 -11.57 12.95 14.72
C ASP A 1149 -11.14 14.24 15.45
N VAL A 1150 -9.89 14.30 15.91
CA VAL A 1150 -9.32 15.44 16.64
C VAL A 1150 -8.26 16.21 15.83
N ARG A 1151 -7.91 15.72 14.63
CA ARG A 1151 -6.82 16.27 13.81
C ARG A 1151 -6.96 17.75 13.50
N ILE A 1152 -8.15 18.19 13.08
CA ILE A 1152 -8.39 19.59 12.72
C ILE A 1152 -8.21 20.50 13.95
N MET A 1153 -8.73 20.06 15.11
CA MET A 1153 -8.58 20.79 16.38
C MET A 1153 -7.11 20.85 16.82
N GLY A 1154 -6.41 19.72 16.80
CA GLY A 1154 -4.99 19.62 17.16
C GLY A 1154 -4.12 20.51 16.27
N MET A 1155 -4.29 20.45 14.95
CA MET A 1155 -3.58 21.29 13.99
C MET A 1155 -3.83 22.79 14.19
N SER A 1156 -5.08 23.17 14.50
CA SER A 1156 -5.46 24.57 14.75
C SER A 1156 -4.83 25.10 16.03
N MET A 1157 -4.85 24.31 17.12
CA MET A 1157 -4.20 24.66 18.37
C MET A 1157 -2.68 24.79 18.23
N VAL A 1158 -2.07 23.85 17.51
CA VAL A 1158 -0.64 23.90 17.15
C VAL A 1158 -0.32 25.22 16.43
N SER A 1159 -1.12 25.60 15.43
CA SER A 1159 -0.94 26.87 14.70
C SER A 1159 -1.09 28.09 15.62
N CYS A 1160 -2.07 28.09 16.52
CA CYS A 1160 -2.29 29.18 17.50
C CYS A 1160 -1.07 29.37 18.42
N VAL A 1161 -0.52 28.27 18.94
CA VAL A 1161 0.70 28.31 19.75
C VAL A 1161 1.90 28.80 18.92
N GLY A 1162 1.97 28.42 17.64
CA GLY A 1162 2.93 28.99 16.71
C GLY A 1162 2.82 30.53 16.62
N ARG A 1163 1.61 31.08 16.49
CA ARG A 1163 1.41 32.55 16.47
C ARG A 1163 1.81 33.22 17.79
N LEU A 1164 1.58 32.58 18.93
CA LEU A 1164 2.12 33.05 20.22
C LEU A 1164 3.66 33.08 20.22
N GLY A 1165 4.31 32.08 19.61
CA GLY A 1165 5.77 32.07 19.41
C GLY A 1165 6.25 33.23 18.55
N ALA A 1166 5.55 33.53 17.45
CA ALA A 1166 5.86 34.66 16.58
C ALA A 1166 5.72 36.01 17.31
N ILE A 1167 4.63 36.22 18.06
CA ILE A 1167 4.40 37.43 18.87
C ILE A 1167 5.52 37.59 19.91
N THR A 1168 5.82 36.52 20.65
CA THR A 1168 6.86 36.52 21.68
C THR A 1168 8.22 36.87 21.09
N ALA A 1169 8.55 36.36 19.90
CA ALA A 1169 9.80 36.71 19.21
C ALA A 1169 9.90 38.20 18.88
N GLN A 1170 8.79 38.84 18.48
CA GLN A 1170 8.81 40.28 18.17
C GLN A 1170 9.10 41.14 19.39
N PHE A 1171 8.53 40.81 20.55
CA PHE A 1171 8.84 41.54 21.80
C PHE A 1171 10.27 41.32 22.28
N VAL A 1172 10.77 40.07 22.20
CA VAL A 1172 12.17 39.78 22.55
C VAL A 1172 13.13 40.52 21.61
N ASN A 1173 12.88 40.46 20.30
CA ASN A 1173 13.77 41.07 19.30
C ASN A 1173 13.72 42.60 19.36
N GLY A 1174 12.54 43.20 19.56
CA GLY A 1174 12.43 44.66 19.70
C GLY A 1174 13.10 45.19 20.95
N TYR A 1175 13.05 44.45 22.07
CA TYR A 1175 13.83 44.78 23.27
C TYR A 1175 15.34 44.66 23.03
N LEU A 1176 15.80 43.59 22.38
CA LEU A 1176 17.23 43.35 22.13
C LEU A 1176 17.83 44.25 21.04
N MET A 1177 17.00 44.76 20.14
CA MET A 1177 17.38 45.76 19.13
C MET A 1177 17.29 47.20 19.65
N ALA A 1178 16.80 47.42 20.89
CA ALA A 1178 16.83 48.72 21.54
C ALA A 1178 18.27 49.20 21.73
N PRO A 1179 18.54 50.52 21.70
CA PRO A 1179 19.89 51.04 21.90
C PRO A 1179 20.40 50.75 23.33
N PRO A 1180 21.61 50.17 23.53
CA PRO A 1180 22.52 49.62 22.52
C PRO A 1180 22.09 48.22 22.01
N PRO A 1181 22.12 47.95 20.69
CA PRO A 1181 21.61 46.71 20.12
C PRO A 1181 22.49 45.51 20.45
N ASN A 1182 21.88 44.43 20.96
CA ASN A 1182 22.55 43.19 21.37
C ASN A 1182 22.28 42.04 20.38
N ILE A 1183 22.89 42.11 19.18
CA ILE A 1183 22.65 41.16 18.08
C ILE A 1183 23.04 39.72 18.45
N ALA A 1184 24.17 39.53 19.12
CA ALA A 1184 24.63 38.19 19.52
C ALA A 1184 23.66 37.50 20.48
N LEU A 1185 23.06 38.24 21.41
CA LEU A 1185 22.07 37.69 22.36
C LEU A 1185 20.74 37.37 21.66
N LEU A 1186 20.32 38.16 20.66
CA LEU A 1186 19.14 37.89 19.84
C LEU A 1186 19.29 36.58 19.06
N LEU A 1187 20.45 36.38 18.42
CA LEU A 1187 20.73 35.17 17.66
C LEU A 1187 20.94 33.96 18.57
N ALA A 1188 21.58 34.12 19.74
CA ALA A 1188 21.74 33.07 20.73
C ALA A 1188 20.40 32.62 21.32
N THR A 1189 19.50 33.55 21.67
CA THR A 1189 18.14 33.22 22.15
C THR A 1189 17.32 32.51 21.08
N THR A 1190 17.46 32.91 19.81
CA THR A 1190 16.83 32.18 18.70
C THR A 1190 17.39 30.76 18.56
N ALA A 1191 18.71 30.59 18.65
CA ALA A 1191 19.35 29.28 18.56
C ALA A 1191 18.95 28.35 19.72
N THR A 1192 18.86 28.86 20.96
CA THR A 1192 18.45 28.04 22.11
C THR A 1192 16.99 27.57 21.98
N VAL A 1193 16.07 28.46 21.60
CA VAL A 1193 14.66 28.10 21.37
C VAL A 1193 14.52 27.05 20.26
N LEU A 1194 15.24 27.20 19.15
CA LEU A 1194 15.22 26.20 18.06
C LEU A 1194 15.82 24.86 18.47
N THR A 1195 16.86 24.86 19.32
CA THR A 1195 17.44 23.63 19.87
C THR A 1195 16.44 22.90 20.77
N ILE A 1196 15.69 23.62 21.61
CA ILE A 1196 14.60 23.06 22.41
C ILE A 1196 13.53 22.44 21.49
N GLY A 1197 13.18 23.13 20.41
CA GLY A 1197 12.29 22.60 19.37
C GLY A 1197 12.81 21.29 18.76
N ALA A 1198 14.08 21.23 18.36
CA ALA A 1198 14.69 20.02 17.79
C ALA A 1198 14.66 18.84 18.78
N ILE A 1199 14.94 19.08 20.06
CA ILE A 1199 14.87 18.07 21.12
C ILE A 1199 13.43 17.59 21.31
N ALA A 1200 12.45 18.50 21.30
CA ALA A 1200 11.03 18.15 21.44
C ALA A 1200 10.54 17.20 20.33
N VAL A 1201 11.04 17.35 19.09
CA VAL A 1201 10.71 16.43 17.98
C VAL A 1201 11.06 14.97 18.32
N LYS A 1202 12.17 14.71 19.02
CA LYS A 1202 12.57 13.35 19.43
C LYS A 1202 11.50 12.66 20.27
N PHE A 1203 10.84 13.42 21.14
CA PHE A 1203 9.78 12.91 22.02
C PHE A 1203 8.45 12.71 21.29
N VAL A 1204 8.19 13.45 20.21
CA VAL A 1204 7.05 13.20 19.31
C VAL A 1204 7.23 11.85 18.61
N VAL A 1205 8.42 11.59 18.04
CA VAL A 1205 8.70 10.35 17.28
C VAL A 1205 8.53 9.08 18.10
N GLY A 1206 8.94 9.12 19.38
CA GLY A 1206 8.81 7.95 20.26
C GLY A 1206 7.38 7.53 20.59
N HIS A 1207 6.38 8.37 20.28
CA HIS A 1207 4.98 8.13 20.66
C HIS A 1207 4.00 8.23 19.47
N LEU A 1208 4.49 8.46 18.24
CA LEU A 1208 3.64 8.43 17.06
C LEU A 1208 3.01 7.02 16.94
N PRO A 1209 1.69 6.91 16.76
CA PRO A 1209 1.07 5.63 16.46
C PRO A 1209 1.71 5.10 15.18
N VAL A 1210 2.40 3.96 15.28
CA VAL A 1210 3.15 3.38 14.18
C VAL A 1210 2.16 2.93 13.11
N THR A 1211 1.91 3.80 12.13
CA THR A 1211 1.26 3.41 10.89
C THR A 1211 2.13 2.38 10.19
N SER A 1212 1.51 1.34 9.63
CA SER A 1212 2.16 0.20 8.97
C SER A 1212 3.19 0.60 7.89
N SER A 1213 3.11 1.80 7.32
CA SER A 1213 4.09 2.33 6.36
C SER A 1213 5.44 2.69 6.97
N THR A 1214 5.51 3.08 8.24
CA THR A 1214 6.75 3.54 8.88
C THR A 1214 7.66 2.38 9.32
N LYS A 1215 7.10 1.18 9.51
CA LYS A 1215 7.89 -0.03 9.79
C LYS A 1215 8.77 -0.44 8.60
N SER A 1216 8.37 -0.17 7.35
CA SER A 1216 9.21 -0.51 6.19
C SER A 1216 10.35 0.48 5.96
N GLN A 1217 10.24 1.72 6.47
CA GLN A 1217 11.27 2.76 6.33
C GLN A 1217 12.29 2.78 7.47
N ILE A 1218 11.99 2.15 8.61
CA ILE A 1218 12.96 1.96 9.71
C ILE A 1218 13.69 0.61 9.57
N ALA A 1219 13.13 -0.32 8.80
CA ALA A 1219 13.72 -1.63 8.48
C ALA A 1219 14.57 -1.65 7.18
N HIS A 1220 14.65 -0.52 6.47
CA HIS A 1220 15.61 -0.26 5.39
C HIS A 1220 16.66 0.73 5.89
#